data_AF-A0A3A0DBT2-F1
#
_entry.id   AF-A0A3A0DBT2-F1
#
_cell.length_a   1.000
_cell.length_b   1.000
_cell.length_c   1.000
_cell.angle_alpha   90.00
_cell.angle_beta   90.00
_cell.angle_gamma   90.00
#
_symmetry.space_group_name_H-M   'P 1'
#
loop_
_entity.id
_entity.type
_entity.pdbx_description
1 polymer ?
#
loop_
_entity_poly.entity_id
_entity_poly.type
_entity_poly.pdbx_seq_one_letter_code
_entity_poly.pdbx_strand_id
1 'polypeptide(L)'
;MLAMGTFQPPPAEITATNPVQVVRAIVLNFEPTVPSQGNQTLWQIFGWNDPRQLAAGFVGDMEAASGGAVDYQIVEWRDLNEFPIFTDGFRYTADEYVQNRQTNTGWSSATADFYAIAQQQGLAELVNDNVIDEIWMFGDHFFSLLGEAWMAGPQSFFINGPSFPEFPVDRAVAGFGFSYERGVAEMLHNHGHRTENHISRAYGGWNIGNPLTPWDHFTANVAQTSRTTYGVGSVHYPFNASGDYDYANSRTLNSYADDIVANFPTQTYAAVPTTRDAWGDLNVGDWHRGYLQWFFGHMPRDSGIAADGRANNWYKYINDFNSYRPNTGLPRNDEAILGAPPLTEAAAGYEFTLRYYDVQGIDAATLGSGDVVVSGPGGYSQAATVVEIGPEQSTTAGTARTVRYRVTGPGGTWDAADSGAYSVSLQAGQVRDKAGALLPAAGLGSFQANIADQARLDIVAMIASEEATVDATAWDIGGPPALFDGSTSSLYRTPNIDPAVVTVSFEAPQELTGYRTLMSHAGGNPAYRWKVEAADSLADLNARTGSYLLLVPPTDTPSDVFSTSMLVAPITASQVRLTVERLTGDNYVHINSWELLTEVAPDAAEPTAVLIATPTVNPGDRTTPFEVRYIDDTSIDVRTINFGDVRVIGPNGFAATAALYGLDANANGPTRSAEYFVTAPGGAWDSGDNGFYTLELGDYQVFDVAGKEAPAKTLGTFTVNVPPPETRPRIDLAELNASDWFALAAGATASTSDDAARRTLGDGSVRFETTGGFDTYLRYEPPNGVSWDLADATQFRFDLYAENPSPFGFQAEPIIRFVDADGDAMEFRYYRNGSPYPLWNDARGAWRSHAIDVKSTAQPATGWRGTAIGTPDWSRMSTVEIHADTWDFGFTLWLDRAGFNLPVIAGDYSNDELVDGADFLAWQRRFGSRDPMVDGDVSGQVAAGDLALWSANFPQSQAAAVSAAPSAGTATAADAAIDALFAAGDLSTLFYSSAAVARPKWRPRR
;
A
#
# COMPACT_ATOMS: atom_id res chain seq x y z
N MET A 1 -4.65 -1.78 -41.00
CA MET A 1 -4.71 -2.84 -39.99
C MET A 1 -3.73 -3.92 -40.36
N LEU A 2 -2.81 -4.24 -39.46
CA LEU A 2 -2.01 -5.46 -39.55
C LEU A 2 -2.93 -6.65 -39.19
N ALA A 3 -2.77 -7.80 -39.85
CA ALA A 3 -3.61 -8.96 -39.58
C ALA A 3 -3.23 -9.57 -38.22
N MET A 4 -4.20 -9.66 -37.30
CA MET A 4 -4.09 -10.48 -36.09
C MET A 4 -3.84 -11.95 -36.46
N GLY A 5 -3.45 -12.76 -35.47
CA GLY A 5 -3.40 -14.22 -35.58
C GLY A 5 -4.76 -14.85 -35.92
N THR A 6 -4.93 -16.14 -35.60
CA THR A 6 -6.16 -16.84 -35.99
C THR A 6 -7.43 -16.34 -35.30
N PHE A 7 -7.29 -15.61 -34.20
CA PHE A 7 -8.42 -15.01 -33.49
C PHE A 7 -8.86 -13.70 -34.12
N GLN A 8 -10.18 -13.48 -34.20
CA GLN A 8 -10.79 -12.22 -34.58
C GLN A 8 -11.76 -11.81 -33.48
N PRO A 9 -11.60 -10.63 -32.85
CA PRO A 9 -12.51 -10.20 -31.80
C PRO A 9 -13.95 -10.15 -32.31
N PRO A 10 -14.92 -10.78 -31.62
CA PRO A 10 -16.31 -10.64 -31.99
C PRO A 10 -16.76 -9.17 -31.84
N PRO A 11 -17.69 -8.70 -32.69
CA PRO A 11 -18.23 -7.36 -32.61
C PRO A 11 -19.00 -7.19 -31.30
N ALA A 12 -18.87 -6.03 -30.66
CA ALA A 12 -19.58 -5.73 -29.44
C ALA A 12 -21.10 -5.63 -29.67
N GLU A 13 -21.89 -6.16 -28.74
CA GLU A 13 -23.35 -6.02 -28.77
C GLU A 13 -23.78 -4.60 -28.37
N ILE A 14 -23.99 -3.73 -29.35
CA ILE A 14 -24.39 -2.33 -29.10
C ILE A 14 -25.90 -2.24 -28.85
N THR A 15 -26.27 -1.80 -27.64
CA THR A 15 -27.67 -1.60 -27.21
C THR A 15 -27.82 -0.29 -26.43
N ALA A 16 -29.05 0.13 -26.11
CA ALA A 16 -29.27 1.33 -25.30
C ALA A 16 -28.63 1.25 -23.90
N THR A 17 -28.52 0.03 -23.35
CA THR A 17 -27.88 -0.26 -22.05
C THR A 17 -26.41 -0.67 -22.19
N ASN A 18 -25.91 -0.78 -23.42
CA ASN A 18 -24.51 -1.08 -23.75
C ASN A 18 -24.06 -0.21 -24.94
N PRO A 19 -24.03 1.13 -24.79
CA PRO A 19 -23.62 2.01 -25.87
C PRO A 19 -22.11 1.93 -26.11
N VAL A 20 -21.69 2.39 -27.29
CA VAL A 20 -20.26 2.62 -27.57
C VAL A 20 -19.70 3.64 -26.58
N GLN A 21 -18.56 3.32 -25.98
CA GLN A 21 -17.89 4.20 -25.03
C GLN A 21 -16.96 5.15 -25.77
N VAL A 22 -17.38 6.40 -25.88
CA VAL A 22 -16.55 7.46 -26.47
C VAL A 22 -15.56 7.95 -25.43
N VAL A 23 -14.27 7.92 -25.74
CA VAL A 23 -13.18 8.41 -24.89
C VAL A 23 -12.51 9.59 -25.57
N ARG A 24 -12.71 10.80 -25.03
CA ARG A 24 -12.15 12.03 -25.60
C ARG A 24 -10.81 12.34 -24.95
N ALA A 25 -9.73 12.08 -25.68
CA ALA A 25 -8.37 12.31 -25.23
C ALA A 25 -7.85 13.69 -25.68
N ILE A 26 -7.18 14.39 -24.77
CA ILE A 26 -6.25 15.46 -25.12
C ILE A 26 -4.83 14.91 -25.13
N VAL A 27 -4.03 15.31 -26.11
CA VAL A 27 -2.61 14.98 -26.18
C VAL A 27 -1.76 16.22 -25.89
N LEU A 28 -0.92 16.13 -24.85
CA LEU A 28 0.14 17.06 -24.53
C LEU A 28 1.46 16.46 -25.03
N ASN A 29 1.94 16.93 -26.19
CA ASN A 29 3.16 16.44 -26.82
C ASN A 29 4.33 17.37 -26.47
N PHE A 30 5.14 17.01 -25.47
CA PHE A 30 6.34 17.75 -25.09
C PHE A 30 7.45 17.47 -26.10
N GLU A 31 7.59 18.39 -27.06
CA GLU A 31 8.48 18.24 -28.20
C GLU A 31 9.27 19.53 -28.45
N PRO A 32 10.32 19.79 -27.64
CA PRO A 32 11.14 20.98 -27.78
C PRO A 32 11.97 20.94 -29.06
N THR A 33 12.04 22.06 -29.77
CA THR A 33 12.98 22.28 -30.87
C THR A 33 14.35 22.63 -30.32
N VAL A 34 15.41 22.04 -30.87
CA VAL A 34 16.79 22.23 -30.37
C VAL A 34 17.58 23.15 -31.32
N PRO A 35 17.86 24.42 -30.94
CA PRO A 35 18.55 25.36 -31.83
C PRO A 35 19.94 24.91 -32.27
N SER A 36 20.72 24.28 -31.38
CA SER A 36 22.06 23.76 -31.73
C SER A 36 22.03 22.62 -32.75
N GLN A 37 20.90 21.94 -32.90
CA GLN A 37 20.66 20.86 -33.88
C GLN A 37 19.83 21.36 -35.08
N GLY A 38 19.92 22.65 -35.41
CA GLY A 38 19.23 23.22 -36.58
C GLY A 38 17.71 23.35 -36.40
N ASN A 39 17.23 23.51 -35.17
CA ASN A 39 15.81 23.55 -34.79
C ASN A 39 15.04 22.26 -35.12
N GLN A 40 15.74 21.11 -35.19
CA GLN A 40 15.10 19.81 -35.25
C GLN A 40 14.43 19.47 -33.92
N THR A 41 13.42 18.60 -33.97
CA THR A 41 12.74 18.08 -32.78
C THR A 41 13.49 16.88 -32.19
N LEU A 42 13.21 16.49 -30.96
CA LEU A 42 13.91 15.39 -30.27
C LEU A 42 13.77 14.07 -31.02
N TRP A 43 12.56 13.67 -31.41
CA TRP A 43 12.40 12.39 -32.15
C TRP A 43 13.10 12.40 -33.52
N GLN A 44 13.27 13.57 -34.16
CA GLN A 44 14.04 13.70 -35.40
C GLN A 44 15.55 13.56 -35.16
N ILE A 45 16.05 14.16 -34.07
CA ILE A 45 17.47 14.13 -33.70
C ILE A 45 17.89 12.69 -33.35
N PHE A 46 17.06 11.98 -32.60
CA PHE A 46 17.39 10.64 -32.09
C PHE A 46 16.80 9.50 -32.94
N GLY A 47 16.00 9.79 -33.96
CA GLY A 47 15.41 8.79 -34.85
C GLY A 47 14.33 7.94 -34.16
N TRP A 48 13.57 8.53 -33.25
CA TRP A 48 12.46 7.88 -32.55
C TRP A 48 11.16 7.90 -33.36
N ASN A 49 10.11 7.27 -32.83
CA ASN A 49 8.83 7.14 -33.53
C ASN A 49 8.08 8.48 -33.54
N ASP A 50 7.29 8.69 -34.61
CA ASP A 50 6.37 9.82 -34.70
C ASP A 50 5.20 9.64 -33.70
N PRO A 51 5.03 10.52 -32.70
CA PRO A 51 4.02 10.37 -31.67
C PRO A 51 2.58 10.33 -32.24
N ARG A 52 2.33 10.98 -33.38
CA ARG A 52 1.00 10.93 -34.02
C ARG A 52 0.71 9.56 -34.62
N GLN A 53 1.73 8.89 -35.17
CA GLN A 53 1.57 7.53 -35.69
C GLN A 53 1.41 6.51 -34.56
N LEU A 54 2.14 6.71 -33.45
CA LEU A 54 1.96 5.92 -32.24
C LEU A 54 0.53 6.03 -31.71
N ALA A 55 0.03 7.26 -31.50
CA ALA A 55 -1.32 7.52 -31.05
C ALA A 55 -2.38 6.92 -31.99
N ALA A 56 -2.25 7.10 -33.30
CA ALA A 56 -3.17 6.51 -34.28
C ALA A 56 -3.14 4.97 -34.27
N GLY A 57 -1.95 4.38 -34.06
CA GLY A 57 -1.79 2.94 -33.92
C GLY A 57 -2.46 2.38 -32.66
N PHE A 58 -2.28 3.05 -31.52
CA PHE A 58 -2.93 2.70 -30.25
C PHE A 58 -4.45 2.78 -30.34
N VAL A 59 -4.98 3.89 -30.87
CA VAL A 59 -6.43 4.08 -31.11
C VAL A 59 -6.97 2.94 -31.99
N GLY A 60 -6.36 2.73 -33.15
CA GLY A 60 -6.84 1.71 -34.10
C GLY A 60 -6.79 0.29 -33.54
N ASP A 61 -5.79 -0.03 -32.71
CA ASP A 61 -5.68 -1.34 -32.08
C ASP A 61 -6.71 -1.55 -30.97
N MET A 62 -6.93 -0.54 -30.11
CA MET A 62 -7.93 -0.63 -29.03
C MET A 62 -9.37 -0.72 -29.57
N GLU A 63 -9.70 0.06 -30.59
CA GLU A 63 -11.02 0.01 -31.24
C GLU A 63 -11.26 -1.34 -31.92
N ALA A 64 -10.23 -1.88 -32.61
CA ALA A 64 -10.31 -3.19 -33.24
C ALA A 64 -10.41 -4.33 -32.21
N ALA A 65 -9.56 -4.33 -31.19
CA ALA A 65 -9.55 -5.35 -30.14
C ALA A 65 -10.85 -5.35 -29.33
N SER A 66 -11.42 -4.18 -29.04
CA SER A 66 -12.69 -4.06 -28.33
C SER A 66 -13.92 -4.48 -29.16
N GLY A 67 -13.75 -4.85 -30.44
CA GLY A 67 -14.86 -5.18 -31.33
C GLY A 67 -15.79 -3.98 -31.57
N GLY A 68 -15.29 -2.75 -31.40
CA GLY A 68 -16.06 -1.50 -31.49
C GLY A 68 -16.80 -1.12 -30.20
N ALA A 69 -16.49 -1.71 -29.04
CA ALA A 69 -17.08 -1.30 -27.76
C ALA A 69 -16.60 0.08 -27.29
N VAL A 70 -15.43 0.52 -27.75
CA VAL A 70 -14.80 1.81 -27.43
C VAL A 70 -14.52 2.58 -28.72
N ASP A 71 -14.65 3.91 -28.68
CA ASP A 71 -14.35 4.87 -29.73
C ASP A 71 -13.42 5.95 -29.14
N TYR A 72 -12.14 5.93 -29.53
CA TYR A 72 -11.15 6.86 -29.01
C TYR A 72 -11.04 8.09 -29.93
N GLN A 73 -11.31 9.26 -29.35
CA GLN A 73 -11.29 10.52 -30.08
C GLN A 73 -10.21 11.42 -29.51
N ILE A 74 -9.14 11.66 -30.27
CA ILE A 74 -8.19 12.73 -29.94
C ILE A 74 -8.86 14.06 -30.30
N VAL A 75 -9.45 14.71 -29.30
CA VAL A 75 -10.24 15.94 -29.48
C VAL A 75 -9.35 17.18 -29.54
N GLU A 76 -8.15 17.11 -28.96
CA GLU A 76 -7.16 18.19 -29.00
C GLU A 76 -5.73 17.62 -28.97
N TRP A 77 -4.85 18.22 -29.78
CA TRP A 77 -3.42 17.91 -29.80
C TRP A 77 -2.63 19.20 -29.60
N ARG A 78 -1.80 19.26 -28.56
CA ARG A 78 -0.92 20.40 -28.26
C ARG A 78 0.53 19.99 -28.42
N ASP A 79 1.20 20.53 -29.43
CA ASP A 79 2.66 20.45 -29.53
C ASP A 79 3.26 21.55 -28.64
N LEU A 80 3.89 21.12 -27.55
CA LEU A 80 4.49 21.98 -26.54
C LEU A 80 6.00 22.08 -26.83
N ASN A 81 6.44 23.25 -27.30
CA ASN A 81 7.86 23.54 -27.53
C ASN A 81 8.58 23.87 -26.20
N GLU A 82 8.55 22.93 -25.27
CA GLU A 82 9.09 23.07 -23.93
C GLU A 82 9.37 21.68 -23.33
N PHE A 83 10.21 21.67 -22.29
CA PHE A 83 10.31 20.53 -21.37
C PHE A 83 9.26 20.66 -20.27
N PRO A 84 8.72 19.54 -19.75
CA PRO A 84 7.81 19.60 -18.62
C PRO A 84 8.51 20.21 -17.40
N ILE A 85 7.74 20.91 -16.56
CA ILE A 85 8.20 21.33 -15.23
C ILE A 85 8.26 20.14 -14.30
N PHE A 86 9.32 20.07 -13.50
CA PHE A 86 9.51 19.01 -12.51
C PHE A 86 9.05 19.50 -11.13
N THR A 87 8.80 18.59 -10.21
CA THR A 87 8.27 18.88 -8.85
C THR A 87 9.16 19.77 -7.99
N ASP A 88 10.43 19.93 -8.34
CA ASP A 88 11.40 20.85 -7.71
C ASP A 88 11.51 22.20 -8.44
N GLY A 89 10.64 22.45 -9.43
CA GLY A 89 10.68 23.62 -10.30
C GLY A 89 11.72 23.56 -11.42
N PHE A 90 12.49 22.47 -11.53
CA PHE A 90 13.49 22.31 -12.57
C PHE A 90 12.85 22.16 -13.96
N ARG A 91 13.54 22.70 -14.98
CA ARG A 91 13.26 22.47 -16.40
C ARG A 91 14.57 22.38 -17.17
N TYR A 92 14.71 21.37 -18.00
CA TYR A 92 15.86 21.25 -18.90
C TYR A 92 15.91 22.39 -19.92
N THR A 93 17.13 22.78 -20.29
CA THR A 93 17.35 23.49 -21.56
C THR A 93 17.55 22.51 -22.71
N ALA A 94 17.22 22.93 -23.94
CA ALA A 94 17.27 22.04 -25.11
C ALA A 94 18.66 21.46 -25.39
N ASP A 95 19.69 22.28 -25.30
CA ASP A 95 21.07 21.86 -25.60
C ASP A 95 21.65 20.97 -24.49
N GLU A 96 21.36 21.30 -23.22
CA GLU A 96 21.71 20.48 -22.06
C GLU A 96 21.07 19.10 -22.17
N TYR A 97 19.79 19.05 -22.51
CA TYR A 97 19.07 17.78 -22.62
C TYR A 97 19.66 16.87 -23.69
N VAL A 98 19.94 17.42 -24.89
CA VAL A 98 20.57 16.65 -25.96
C VAL A 98 21.96 16.17 -25.55
N GLN A 99 22.74 16.99 -24.85
CA GLN A 99 24.03 16.58 -24.32
C GLN A 99 23.89 15.42 -23.33
N ASN A 100 23.02 15.56 -22.33
CA ASN A 100 22.73 14.53 -21.33
C ASN A 100 22.31 13.22 -21.98
N ARG A 101 21.49 13.29 -23.04
CA ARG A 101 21.03 12.12 -23.79
C ARG A 101 22.16 11.43 -24.56
N GLN A 102 23.08 12.20 -25.14
CA GLN A 102 24.25 11.64 -25.86
C GLN A 102 25.29 11.02 -24.91
N THR A 103 25.42 11.55 -23.70
CA THR A 103 26.37 11.03 -22.70
C THR A 103 25.74 10.04 -21.71
N ASN A 104 24.42 9.95 -21.69
CA ASN A 104 23.60 9.21 -20.74
C ASN A 104 23.92 9.54 -19.26
N THR A 105 23.99 10.83 -18.95
CA THR A 105 24.32 11.37 -17.61
C THR A 105 23.59 12.68 -17.36
N GLY A 106 23.46 13.10 -16.10
CA GLY A 106 22.92 14.43 -15.76
C GLY A 106 21.39 14.48 -15.66
N TRP A 107 20.75 13.35 -15.36
CA TRP A 107 19.31 13.24 -15.20
C TRP A 107 18.86 13.79 -13.84
N SER A 108 17.73 14.49 -13.80
CA SER A 108 17.07 14.92 -12.57
C SER A 108 16.47 13.69 -11.88
N SER A 109 16.49 13.69 -10.54
CA SER A 109 15.78 12.70 -9.73
C SER A 109 14.32 13.06 -9.48
N ALA A 110 13.91 14.31 -9.77
CA ALA A 110 12.53 14.75 -9.66
C ALA A 110 11.67 14.20 -10.82
N THR A 111 10.35 14.31 -10.68
CA THR A 111 9.38 13.84 -11.69
C THR A 111 8.59 15.01 -12.25
N ALA A 112 7.88 14.82 -13.37
CA ALA A 112 7.03 15.86 -13.92
C ALA A 112 5.97 16.31 -12.89
N ASP A 113 5.78 17.61 -12.74
CA ASP A 113 4.76 18.18 -11.83
C ASP A 113 3.41 18.26 -12.55
N PHE A 114 2.55 17.30 -12.25
CA PHE A 114 1.20 17.25 -12.81
C PHE A 114 0.38 18.49 -12.48
N TYR A 115 0.43 19.02 -11.25
CA TYR A 115 -0.40 20.14 -10.84
C TYR A 115 -0.02 21.41 -11.59
N ALA A 116 1.29 21.68 -11.70
CA ALA A 116 1.79 22.82 -12.46
C ALA A 116 1.47 22.68 -13.96
N ILE A 117 1.63 21.49 -14.54
CA ILE A 117 1.26 21.23 -15.94
C ILE A 117 -0.24 21.41 -16.15
N ALA A 118 -1.07 20.85 -15.28
CA ALA A 118 -2.52 20.90 -15.42
C ALA A 118 -3.06 22.33 -15.28
N GLN A 119 -2.45 23.14 -14.41
CA GLN A 119 -2.74 24.57 -14.31
C GLN A 119 -2.29 25.33 -15.57
N GLN A 120 -1.04 25.14 -16.00
CA GLN A 120 -0.47 25.80 -17.20
C GLN A 120 -1.31 25.49 -18.46
N GLN A 121 -1.84 24.28 -18.54
CA GLN A 121 -2.61 23.79 -19.68
C GLN A 121 -4.13 23.92 -19.50
N GLY A 122 -4.62 24.47 -18.39
CA GLY A 122 -6.06 24.66 -18.16
C GLY A 122 -6.88 23.37 -18.21
N LEU A 123 -6.32 22.24 -17.76
CA LEU A 123 -6.94 20.92 -17.94
C LEU A 123 -8.21 20.73 -17.10
N ALA A 124 -8.28 21.35 -15.93
CA ALA A 124 -9.44 21.22 -15.03
C ALA A 124 -10.73 21.75 -15.67
N GLU A 125 -10.65 22.87 -16.38
CA GLU A 125 -11.79 23.45 -17.11
C GLU A 125 -12.28 22.49 -18.20
N LEU A 126 -11.38 21.90 -18.98
CA LEU A 126 -11.74 20.94 -20.03
C LEU A 126 -12.42 19.67 -19.48
N VAL A 127 -11.98 19.17 -18.33
CA VAL A 127 -12.63 18.03 -17.67
C VAL A 127 -14.02 18.45 -17.18
N ASN A 128 -14.11 19.55 -16.44
CA ASN A 128 -15.37 20.02 -15.83
C ASN A 128 -16.43 20.39 -16.88
N ASP A 129 -16.02 20.99 -17.99
CA ASP A 129 -16.89 21.33 -19.13
C ASP A 129 -17.25 20.11 -19.99
N ASN A 130 -16.80 18.92 -19.60
CA ASN A 130 -17.03 17.67 -20.30
C ASN A 130 -16.53 17.74 -21.74
N VAL A 131 -15.34 18.31 -21.97
CA VAL A 131 -14.65 18.34 -23.26
C VAL A 131 -13.73 17.13 -23.40
N ILE A 132 -13.05 16.75 -22.32
CA ILE A 132 -12.10 15.63 -22.28
C ILE A 132 -12.46 14.62 -21.19
N ASP A 133 -12.05 13.36 -21.41
CA ASP A 133 -12.18 12.22 -20.49
C ASP A 133 -10.84 11.60 -20.12
N GLU A 134 -9.77 11.92 -20.89
CA GLU A 134 -8.45 11.31 -20.73
C GLU A 134 -7.33 12.27 -21.15
N ILE A 135 -6.17 12.18 -20.48
CA ILE A 135 -5.01 13.06 -20.73
C ILE A 135 -3.79 12.22 -21.11
N TRP A 136 -3.27 12.40 -22.32
CA TRP A 136 -2.08 11.70 -22.80
C TRP A 136 -0.89 12.66 -22.84
N MET A 137 0.22 12.27 -22.24
CA MET A 137 1.45 13.05 -22.25
C MET A 137 2.52 12.30 -23.03
N PHE A 138 3.03 12.90 -24.11
CA PHE A 138 4.13 12.35 -24.90
C PHE A 138 5.44 13.08 -24.58
N GLY A 139 6.52 12.32 -24.50
CA GLY A 139 7.87 12.86 -24.33
C GLY A 139 8.93 11.77 -24.27
N ASP A 140 10.12 12.13 -23.79
CA ASP A 140 11.19 11.17 -23.57
C ASP A 140 11.03 10.40 -22.26
N HIS A 141 11.65 9.22 -22.12
CA HIS A 141 11.67 8.46 -20.86
C HIS A 141 12.15 9.30 -19.66
N PHE A 142 13.18 10.13 -19.83
CA PHE A 142 13.73 10.97 -18.76
C PHE A 142 12.92 12.23 -18.46
N PHE A 143 11.78 12.44 -19.12
CA PHE A 143 10.83 13.47 -18.70
C PHE A 143 10.01 13.01 -17.49
N SER A 144 10.05 11.71 -17.14
CA SER A 144 9.35 11.14 -15.99
C SER A 144 7.88 11.55 -15.97
N LEU A 145 7.18 11.28 -17.08
CA LEU A 145 5.79 11.66 -17.33
C LEU A 145 4.79 10.79 -16.55
N LEU A 146 4.96 10.70 -15.22
CA LEU A 146 3.99 10.15 -14.29
C LEU A 146 3.73 8.64 -14.48
N GLY A 147 4.75 7.89 -14.90
CA GLY A 147 4.66 6.43 -15.05
C GLY A 147 3.85 5.97 -16.28
N GLU A 148 3.45 4.71 -16.28
CA GLU A 148 2.79 4.08 -17.43
C GLU A 148 1.33 4.51 -17.54
N ALA A 149 0.60 4.57 -16.41
CA ALA A 149 -0.77 5.09 -16.34
C ALA A 149 -1.05 5.71 -14.95
N TRP A 150 -1.79 6.81 -14.90
CA TRP A 150 -2.05 7.56 -13.66
C TRP A 150 -3.49 8.09 -13.60
N MET A 151 -3.95 8.51 -12.43
CA MET A 151 -5.29 9.10 -12.25
C MET A 151 -5.25 10.42 -11.47
N ALA A 152 -6.21 11.29 -11.71
CA ALA A 152 -6.37 12.54 -10.98
C ALA A 152 -7.85 12.82 -10.67
N GLY A 153 -8.10 13.58 -9.60
CA GLY A 153 -9.42 14.01 -9.18
C GLY A 153 -10.11 13.08 -8.17
N PRO A 154 -11.40 13.30 -7.90
CA PRO A 154 -12.12 12.64 -6.82
C PRO A 154 -12.07 11.12 -6.87
N GLN A 155 -11.69 10.49 -5.75
CA GLN A 155 -11.56 9.02 -5.64
C GLN A 155 -10.58 8.39 -6.65
N SER A 156 -9.60 9.16 -7.16
CA SER A 156 -8.51 8.60 -7.95
C SER A 156 -7.69 7.60 -7.13
N PHE A 157 -7.08 6.63 -7.81
CA PHE A 157 -6.26 5.60 -7.18
C PHE A 157 -5.11 5.19 -8.11
N PHE A 158 -4.14 4.48 -7.55
CA PHE A 158 -3.00 3.96 -8.31
C PHE A 158 -3.45 3.00 -9.41
N ILE A 159 -3.04 3.29 -10.65
CA ILE A 159 -3.29 2.43 -11.83
C ILE A 159 -2.00 2.09 -12.58
N ASN A 160 -0.90 1.93 -11.83
CA ASN A 160 0.48 1.80 -12.33
C ASN A 160 1.19 3.13 -12.60
N GLY A 161 0.89 4.09 -11.71
CA GLY A 161 1.40 5.45 -11.68
C GLY A 161 0.70 6.22 -10.56
N PRO A 162 1.20 7.44 -10.24
CA PRO A 162 0.72 8.26 -9.15
C PRO A 162 -0.77 8.62 -9.28
N SER A 163 -1.33 9.07 -8.16
CA SER A 163 -2.72 9.53 -8.06
C SER A 163 -2.73 10.96 -7.53
N PHE A 164 -3.54 11.83 -8.14
CA PHE A 164 -3.62 13.27 -7.84
C PHE A 164 -5.03 13.68 -7.37
N PRO A 165 -5.45 13.27 -6.16
CA PRO A 165 -6.83 13.45 -5.70
C PRO A 165 -7.21 14.93 -5.48
N GLU A 166 -6.23 15.82 -5.30
CA GLU A 166 -6.43 17.26 -5.11
C GLU A 166 -6.68 18.03 -6.42
N PHE A 167 -6.60 17.36 -7.58
CA PHE A 167 -6.85 18.00 -8.87
C PHE A 167 -8.31 18.54 -8.92
N PRO A 168 -8.53 19.84 -9.19
CA PRO A 168 -9.83 20.50 -8.96
C PRO A 168 -10.86 20.20 -10.06
N VAL A 169 -11.27 18.94 -10.14
CA VAL A 169 -12.26 18.43 -11.11
C VAL A 169 -13.44 17.75 -10.44
N ASP A 170 -14.57 17.69 -11.14
CA ASP A 170 -15.83 17.15 -10.64
C ASP A 170 -15.96 15.62 -10.74
N ARG A 171 -15.00 14.96 -11.39
CA ARG A 171 -14.90 13.52 -11.56
C ARG A 171 -13.46 13.11 -11.78
N ALA A 172 -13.12 11.86 -11.49
CA ALA A 172 -11.78 11.37 -11.76
C ALA A 172 -11.50 11.29 -13.27
N VAL A 173 -10.25 11.55 -13.64
CA VAL A 173 -9.70 11.45 -14.99
C VAL A 173 -8.51 10.50 -14.97
N ALA A 174 -8.34 9.72 -16.04
CA ALA A 174 -7.16 8.88 -16.22
C ALA A 174 -6.19 9.53 -17.22
N GLY A 175 -4.92 9.14 -17.15
CA GLY A 175 -3.92 9.58 -18.09
C GLY A 175 -2.78 8.59 -18.28
N PHE A 176 -1.96 8.87 -19.29
CA PHE A 176 -0.83 8.03 -19.69
C PHE A 176 0.43 8.89 -19.92
N GLY A 177 1.57 8.36 -19.47
CA GLY A 177 2.90 8.82 -19.88
C GLY A 177 3.43 7.95 -21.01
N PHE A 178 3.43 8.49 -22.23
CA PHE A 178 3.91 7.79 -23.42
C PHE A 178 5.29 8.28 -23.86
N SER A 179 6.14 7.31 -24.22
CA SER A 179 7.46 7.62 -24.77
C SER A 179 7.48 7.40 -26.27
N TYR A 180 7.91 8.41 -27.03
CA TYR A 180 8.12 8.27 -28.48
C TYR A 180 9.30 7.33 -28.82
N GLU A 181 10.14 6.94 -27.84
CA GLU A 181 11.18 5.91 -28.02
C GLU A 181 10.59 4.50 -28.20
N ARG A 182 9.35 4.31 -27.73
CA ARG A 182 8.66 3.03 -27.66
C ARG A 182 7.68 2.86 -28.81
N GLY A 183 7.11 1.66 -28.93
CA GLY A 183 6.13 1.31 -29.93
C GLY A 183 4.68 1.35 -29.41
N VAL A 184 3.76 0.99 -30.30
CA VAL A 184 2.33 0.83 -29.95
C VAL A 184 2.13 -0.32 -28.95
N ALA A 185 3.00 -1.34 -28.96
CA ALA A 185 2.93 -2.46 -28.03
C ALA A 185 3.03 -1.98 -26.58
N GLU A 186 3.97 -1.09 -26.27
CA GLU A 186 4.14 -0.50 -24.95
C GLU A 186 2.96 0.42 -24.58
N MET A 187 2.39 1.17 -25.53
CA MET A 187 1.17 1.96 -25.25
C MET A 187 -0.02 1.08 -24.85
N LEU A 188 -0.22 -0.05 -25.55
CA LEU A 188 -1.22 -1.05 -25.18
C LEU A 188 -0.88 -1.68 -23.83
N HIS A 189 0.40 -1.85 -23.51
CA HIS A 189 0.86 -2.40 -22.25
C HIS A 189 0.48 -1.48 -21.08
N ASN A 190 0.70 -0.16 -21.22
CA ASN A 190 0.26 0.84 -20.26
C ASN A 190 -1.26 0.78 -20.02
N HIS A 191 -2.05 0.63 -21.09
CA HIS A 191 -3.49 0.44 -20.97
C HIS A 191 -3.85 -0.90 -20.28
N GLY A 192 -3.02 -1.92 -20.45
CA GLY A 192 -3.13 -3.21 -19.76
C GLY A 192 -2.98 -3.06 -18.26
N HIS A 193 -1.99 -2.29 -17.81
CA HIS A 193 -1.82 -1.98 -16.39
C HIS A 193 -2.98 -1.20 -15.77
N ARG A 194 -3.51 -0.21 -16.49
CA ARG A 194 -4.77 0.44 -16.11
C ARG A 194 -5.88 -0.59 -15.95
N THR A 195 -6.03 -1.47 -16.93
CA THR A 195 -7.08 -2.49 -16.96
C THR A 195 -6.98 -3.45 -15.77
N GLU A 196 -5.79 -3.98 -15.49
CA GLU A 196 -5.55 -4.87 -14.36
C GLU A 196 -5.92 -4.19 -13.04
N ASN A 197 -5.54 -2.92 -12.85
CA ASN A 197 -5.86 -2.18 -11.63
C ASN A 197 -7.35 -1.88 -11.46
N HIS A 198 -8.06 -1.51 -12.55
CA HIS A 198 -9.49 -1.24 -12.51
C HIS A 198 -10.30 -2.51 -12.27
N ILE A 199 -10.02 -3.59 -13.00
CA ILE A 199 -10.80 -4.83 -12.91
C ILE A 199 -10.52 -5.56 -11.59
N SER A 200 -9.26 -5.61 -11.14
CA SER A 200 -8.92 -6.19 -9.83
C SER A 200 -9.72 -5.51 -8.71
N ARG A 201 -9.83 -4.17 -8.73
CA ARG A 201 -10.65 -3.45 -7.75
C ARG A 201 -12.13 -3.74 -7.92
N ALA A 202 -12.64 -3.78 -9.16
CA ALA A 202 -14.04 -4.09 -9.42
C ALA A 202 -14.47 -5.45 -8.84
N TYR A 203 -13.55 -6.42 -8.80
CA TYR A 203 -13.76 -7.74 -8.21
C TYR A 203 -13.27 -7.89 -6.75
N GLY A 204 -12.69 -6.84 -6.16
CA GLY A 204 -12.26 -6.83 -4.76
C GLY A 204 -10.91 -7.52 -4.50
N GLY A 205 -10.09 -7.73 -5.53
CA GLY A 205 -8.76 -8.33 -5.43
C GLY A 205 -8.31 -9.02 -6.72
N TRP A 206 -7.09 -9.59 -6.67
CA TRP A 206 -6.52 -10.39 -7.75
C TRP A 206 -5.75 -11.58 -7.17
N ASN A 207 -6.27 -12.79 -7.33
CA ASN A 207 -5.69 -14.04 -6.81
C ASN A 207 -5.47 -15.05 -7.94
N ILE A 208 -4.39 -14.87 -8.70
CA ILE A 208 -4.04 -15.76 -9.81
C ILE A 208 -3.67 -17.17 -9.33
N GLY A 209 -3.07 -17.29 -8.14
CA GLY A 209 -2.61 -18.57 -7.55
C GLY A 209 -3.76 -19.56 -7.34
N ASN A 210 -4.90 -19.04 -6.87
CA ASN A 210 -6.12 -19.80 -6.68
C ASN A 210 -7.33 -19.04 -7.24
N PRO A 211 -7.61 -19.17 -8.55
CA PRO A 211 -8.64 -18.37 -9.21
C PRO A 211 -10.05 -18.65 -8.70
N LEU A 212 -10.74 -17.59 -8.24
CA LEU A 212 -12.11 -17.65 -7.72
C LEU A 212 -13.07 -16.69 -8.44
N THR A 213 -12.60 -15.51 -8.79
CA THR A 213 -13.41 -14.48 -9.46
C THR A 213 -13.30 -14.62 -10.98
N PRO A 214 -14.24 -14.06 -11.75
CA PRO A 214 -14.11 -13.99 -13.20
C PRO A 214 -12.79 -13.36 -13.67
N TRP A 215 -12.26 -12.38 -12.94
CA TRP A 215 -10.97 -11.75 -13.24
C TRP A 215 -9.79 -12.70 -13.02
N ASP A 216 -9.79 -13.46 -11.93
CA ASP A 216 -8.75 -14.46 -11.69
C ASP A 216 -8.77 -15.56 -12.76
N HIS A 217 -9.98 -15.97 -13.18
CA HIS A 217 -10.15 -16.91 -14.27
C HIS A 217 -9.63 -16.35 -15.59
N PHE A 218 -9.91 -15.09 -15.89
CA PHE A 218 -9.41 -14.43 -17.10
C PHE A 218 -7.87 -14.39 -17.14
N THR A 219 -7.25 -14.07 -16.00
CA THR A 219 -5.80 -13.87 -15.89
C THR A 219 -4.98 -15.12 -15.59
N ALA A 220 -5.64 -16.25 -15.30
CA ALA A 220 -4.99 -17.51 -14.99
C ALA A 220 -4.00 -17.93 -16.09
N ASN A 221 -2.74 -18.16 -15.69
CA ASN A 221 -1.65 -18.58 -16.56
C ASN A 221 -0.81 -19.67 -15.89
N VAL A 222 -0.12 -20.47 -16.71
CA VAL A 222 0.65 -21.64 -16.26
C VAL A 222 1.78 -21.35 -15.27
N ALA A 223 2.33 -20.14 -15.28
CA ALA A 223 3.43 -19.79 -14.38
C ALA A 223 2.94 -19.45 -12.97
N GLN A 224 1.73 -18.92 -12.85
CA GLN A 224 1.25 -18.27 -11.63
C GLN A 224 0.00 -18.92 -11.02
N THR A 225 -0.56 -19.97 -11.63
CA THR A 225 -1.80 -20.60 -11.16
C THR A 225 -1.65 -22.10 -10.89
N SER A 226 -2.42 -22.61 -9.93
CA SER A 226 -2.52 -24.04 -9.61
C SER A 226 -3.42 -24.85 -10.57
N ARG A 227 -4.12 -24.18 -11.50
CA ARG A 227 -5.03 -24.82 -12.46
C ARG A 227 -4.28 -25.56 -13.58
N THR A 228 -4.97 -26.51 -14.20
CA THR A 228 -4.48 -27.29 -15.36
C THR A 228 -5.08 -26.83 -16.70
N THR A 229 -5.96 -25.82 -16.67
CA THR A 229 -6.50 -25.09 -17.82
C THR A 229 -6.44 -23.61 -17.51
N TYR A 230 -6.18 -22.79 -18.53
CA TYR A 230 -5.77 -21.40 -18.34
C TYR A 230 -6.69 -20.43 -19.08
N GLY A 231 -6.69 -19.17 -18.64
CA GLY A 231 -7.43 -18.11 -19.31
C GLY A 231 -6.63 -17.49 -20.44
N VAL A 232 -6.66 -16.16 -20.48
CA VAL A 232 -5.90 -15.31 -21.40
C VAL A 232 -4.47 -15.11 -20.86
N GLY A 233 -4.36 -14.84 -19.56
CA GLY A 233 -3.12 -14.43 -18.90
C GLY A 233 -3.17 -13.00 -18.39
N SER A 234 -2.07 -12.50 -17.84
CA SER A 234 -1.90 -11.09 -17.45
C SER A 234 -1.24 -10.28 -18.57
N VAL A 235 -1.09 -8.96 -18.40
CA VAL A 235 -0.40 -8.11 -19.39
C VAL A 235 1.07 -8.52 -19.56
N HIS A 236 1.69 -9.04 -18.50
CA HIS A 236 3.07 -9.56 -18.49
C HIS A 236 3.17 -11.04 -18.90
N TYR A 237 2.19 -11.86 -18.52
CA TYR A 237 2.22 -13.32 -18.67
C TYR A 237 1.07 -13.81 -19.55
N PRO A 238 1.32 -14.05 -20.86
CA PRO A 238 0.47 -14.94 -21.64
C PRO A 238 0.19 -16.25 -20.89
N PHE A 239 -0.98 -16.85 -21.11
CA PHE A 239 -1.35 -18.09 -20.43
C PHE A 239 -0.32 -19.23 -20.55
N ASN A 240 0.49 -19.23 -21.61
CA ASN A 240 1.52 -20.22 -21.91
C ASN A 240 2.96 -19.72 -21.67
N ALA A 241 3.15 -18.58 -21.03
CA ALA A 241 4.46 -17.98 -20.74
C ALA A 241 5.25 -18.77 -19.69
N SER A 242 6.58 -18.81 -19.84
CA SER A 242 7.49 -19.38 -18.83
C SER A 242 8.08 -18.33 -17.88
N GLY A 243 7.86 -17.05 -18.16
CA GLY A 243 8.41 -15.90 -17.44
C GLY A 243 7.80 -14.60 -17.98
N ASP A 244 8.16 -13.49 -17.34
CA ASP A 244 7.73 -12.15 -17.73
C ASP A 244 8.03 -11.83 -19.21
N TYR A 245 7.06 -11.20 -19.89
CA TYR A 245 7.17 -10.71 -21.27
C TYR A 245 7.43 -11.79 -22.35
N ASP A 246 7.15 -13.07 -22.05
CA ASP A 246 7.37 -14.21 -22.95
C ASP A 246 6.23 -14.37 -24.00
N TYR A 247 5.97 -13.30 -24.77
CA TYR A 247 4.89 -13.22 -25.76
C TYR A 247 5.08 -14.12 -26.97
N ALA A 248 6.31 -14.57 -27.22
CA ALA A 248 6.65 -15.43 -28.34
C ALA A 248 6.69 -16.92 -27.94
N ASN A 249 6.16 -17.32 -26.79
CA ASN A 249 6.20 -18.72 -26.38
C ASN A 249 5.33 -19.62 -27.29
N SER A 250 5.95 -20.63 -27.90
CA SER A 250 5.26 -21.55 -28.82
C SER A 250 4.60 -22.76 -28.13
N ARG A 251 4.71 -22.85 -26.81
CA ARG A 251 4.12 -23.93 -26.00
C ARG A 251 2.61 -23.97 -26.21
N THR A 252 2.09 -25.14 -26.54
CA THR A 252 0.65 -25.38 -26.64
C THR A 252 0.10 -25.85 -25.30
N LEU A 253 -0.89 -25.16 -24.76
CA LEU A 253 -1.63 -25.54 -23.55
C LEU A 253 -3.13 -25.41 -23.78
N ASN A 254 -3.94 -26.01 -22.89
CA ASN A 254 -5.38 -25.85 -22.93
C ASN A 254 -5.77 -24.49 -22.34
N SER A 255 -6.30 -23.60 -23.19
CA SER A 255 -6.84 -22.30 -22.79
C SER A 255 -8.35 -22.25 -23.04
N TYR A 256 -9.08 -21.63 -22.13
CA TYR A 256 -10.50 -21.32 -22.27
C TYR A 256 -10.76 -19.86 -22.66
N ALA A 257 -9.74 -19.13 -23.16
CA ALA A 257 -9.86 -17.73 -23.54
C ALA A 257 -11.04 -17.47 -24.49
N ASP A 258 -11.09 -18.15 -25.64
CA ASP A 258 -12.17 -17.98 -26.63
C ASP A 258 -13.56 -18.22 -26.02
N ASP A 259 -13.66 -19.19 -25.11
CA ASP A 259 -14.93 -19.59 -24.49
C ASP A 259 -15.38 -18.62 -23.38
N ILE A 260 -14.43 -17.93 -22.72
CA ILE A 260 -14.73 -16.81 -21.83
C ILE A 260 -15.51 -15.73 -22.57
N VAL A 261 -15.07 -15.35 -23.76
CA VAL A 261 -15.72 -14.27 -24.53
C VAL A 261 -17.13 -14.69 -24.95
N ALA A 262 -17.29 -15.95 -25.37
CA ALA A 262 -18.56 -16.44 -25.88
C ALA A 262 -19.61 -16.69 -24.79
N ASN A 263 -19.18 -17.04 -23.57
CA ASN A 263 -20.07 -17.54 -22.51
C ASN A 263 -20.01 -16.74 -21.19
N PHE A 264 -19.34 -15.59 -21.15
CA PHE A 264 -19.39 -14.71 -19.98
C PHE A 264 -20.86 -14.33 -19.66
N PRO A 265 -21.34 -14.36 -18.40
CA PRO A 265 -20.61 -14.50 -17.12
C PRO A 265 -20.68 -15.90 -16.47
N THR A 266 -20.85 -16.99 -17.23
CA THR A 266 -21.19 -18.33 -16.67
C THR A 266 -20.11 -19.03 -15.82
N GLN A 267 -18.87 -18.51 -15.80
CA GLN A 267 -17.71 -19.00 -15.03
C GLN A 267 -17.31 -20.48 -15.25
N THR A 268 -17.98 -21.20 -16.15
CA THR A 268 -17.63 -22.56 -16.54
C THR A 268 -17.33 -22.55 -18.02
N TYR A 269 -16.05 -22.69 -18.36
CA TYR A 269 -15.56 -22.51 -19.73
C TYR A 269 -14.87 -23.75 -20.27
N ALA A 270 -15.10 -24.06 -21.54
CA ALA A 270 -14.46 -25.15 -22.27
C ALA A 270 -13.07 -24.72 -22.74
N ALA A 271 -12.04 -25.48 -22.36
CA ALA A 271 -10.67 -25.23 -22.78
C ALA A 271 -10.30 -26.00 -24.06
N VAL A 272 -9.54 -25.37 -24.95
CA VAL A 272 -9.04 -25.95 -26.19
C VAL A 272 -7.51 -25.75 -26.32
N PRO A 273 -6.80 -26.66 -27.04
CA PRO A 273 -5.37 -26.48 -27.30
C PRO A 273 -5.08 -25.18 -28.04
N THR A 274 -4.31 -24.29 -27.42
CA THR A 274 -4.01 -22.94 -27.92
C THR A 274 -2.51 -22.64 -27.78
N THR A 275 -1.96 -21.82 -28.67
CA THR A 275 -0.55 -21.37 -28.69
C THR A 275 -0.48 -19.93 -29.21
N ARG A 276 0.74 -19.34 -29.28
CA ARG A 276 0.97 -17.97 -29.76
C ARG A 276 0.39 -17.63 -31.12
N ASP A 277 0.21 -18.63 -31.98
CA ASP A 277 -0.38 -18.46 -33.31
C ASP A 277 -1.82 -17.92 -33.25
N ALA A 278 -2.49 -18.03 -32.10
CA ALA A 278 -3.80 -17.44 -31.84
C ALA A 278 -3.76 -15.90 -31.92
N TRP A 279 -2.71 -15.27 -31.41
CA TRP A 279 -2.53 -13.81 -31.45
C TRP A 279 -1.63 -13.33 -32.59
N GLY A 280 -0.68 -14.17 -33.02
CA GLY A 280 0.20 -13.88 -34.15
C GLY A 280 1.21 -12.75 -33.87
N ASP A 281 2.02 -12.43 -34.87
CA ASP A 281 3.12 -11.45 -34.80
C ASP A 281 2.88 -10.23 -35.68
N LEU A 282 1.61 -10.04 -36.09
CA LEU A 282 1.16 -9.00 -37.01
C LEU A 282 1.84 -9.02 -38.40
N ASN A 283 2.45 -10.16 -38.77
CA ASN A 283 3.32 -10.33 -39.95
C ASN A 283 4.56 -9.41 -39.96
N VAL A 284 4.95 -8.90 -38.79
CA VAL A 284 6.12 -8.02 -38.61
C VAL A 284 7.03 -8.49 -37.47
N GLY A 285 6.77 -9.66 -36.88
CA GLY A 285 7.54 -10.20 -35.75
C GLY A 285 7.16 -9.64 -34.38
N ASP A 286 6.08 -8.84 -34.28
CA ASP A 286 5.67 -8.16 -33.05
C ASP A 286 4.64 -8.99 -32.27
N TRP A 287 5.15 -10.00 -31.57
CA TRP A 287 4.36 -10.90 -30.73
C TRP A 287 3.77 -10.20 -29.50
N HIS A 288 4.42 -9.13 -29.01
CA HIS A 288 3.95 -8.37 -27.85
C HIS A 288 2.68 -7.61 -28.19
N ARG A 289 2.69 -6.84 -29.29
CA ARG A 289 1.50 -6.13 -29.77
C ARG A 289 0.39 -7.09 -30.18
N GLY A 290 0.74 -8.20 -30.84
CA GLY A 290 -0.21 -9.26 -31.19
C GLY A 290 -0.92 -9.82 -29.94
N TYR A 291 -0.16 -10.19 -28.91
CA TYR A 291 -0.71 -10.68 -27.64
C TYR A 291 -1.62 -9.65 -26.97
N LEU A 292 -1.24 -8.38 -26.91
CA LEU A 292 -2.08 -7.36 -26.26
C LEU A 292 -3.38 -7.09 -27.03
N GLN A 293 -3.35 -7.12 -28.37
CA GLN A 293 -4.60 -7.10 -29.15
C GLN A 293 -5.48 -8.32 -28.86
N TRP A 294 -4.87 -9.49 -28.64
CA TRP A 294 -5.61 -10.70 -28.25
C TRP A 294 -6.14 -10.61 -26.81
N PHE A 295 -5.38 -10.07 -25.87
CA PHE A 295 -5.78 -9.84 -24.48
C PHE A 295 -7.01 -8.93 -24.40
N PHE A 296 -6.96 -7.75 -25.02
CA PHE A 296 -8.13 -6.87 -25.11
C PHE A 296 -9.23 -7.49 -25.98
N GLY A 297 -8.85 -8.19 -27.04
CA GLY A 297 -9.71 -9.00 -27.89
C GLY A 297 -10.51 -10.07 -27.16
N HIS A 298 -10.13 -10.42 -25.93
CA HIS A 298 -10.84 -11.38 -25.07
C HIS A 298 -11.60 -10.75 -23.90
N MET A 299 -11.52 -9.42 -23.71
CA MET A 299 -12.26 -8.76 -22.65
C MET A 299 -13.78 -8.87 -22.86
N PRO A 300 -14.56 -9.32 -21.87
CA PRO A 300 -16.03 -9.31 -21.92
C PRO A 300 -16.59 -7.93 -22.31
N ARG A 301 -17.50 -7.89 -23.28
CA ARG A 301 -18.02 -6.63 -23.88
C ARG A 301 -19.52 -6.61 -24.17
N ASP A 302 -20.20 -7.72 -23.93
CA ASP A 302 -21.61 -7.88 -24.27
C ASP A 302 -22.52 -7.21 -23.25
N SER A 303 -23.78 -7.02 -23.63
CA SER A 303 -24.77 -6.41 -22.76
C SER A 303 -25.15 -7.34 -21.60
N GLY A 304 -25.80 -6.77 -20.59
CA GLY A 304 -26.34 -7.53 -19.45
C GLY A 304 -25.58 -7.31 -18.14
N ILE A 305 -26.17 -7.87 -17.10
CA ILE A 305 -25.71 -7.79 -15.72
C ILE A 305 -25.55 -9.22 -15.22
N ALA A 306 -24.38 -9.55 -14.67
CA ALA A 306 -24.09 -10.82 -14.06
C ALA A 306 -24.88 -11.01 -12.76
N ALA A 307 -24.94 -12.25 -12.24
CA ALA A 307 -25.72 -12.57 -11.05
C ALA A 307 -25.26 -11.83 -9.78
N ASP A 308 -24.02 -11.34 -9.76
CA ASP A 308 -23.43 -10.53 -8.70
C ASP A 308 -23.74 -9.02 -8.82
N GLY A 309 -24.49 -8.60 -9.84
CA GLY A 309 -24.88 -7.21 -10.07
C GLY A 309 -23.89 -6.41 -10.92
N ARG A 310 -22.77 -7.00 -11.35
CA ARG A 310 -21.76 -6.35 -12.20
C ARG A 310 -22.19 -6.37 -13.66
N ALA A 311 -21.90 -5.30 -14.40
CA ALA A 311 -22.02 -5.28 -15.86
C ALA A 311 -21.13 -6.32 -16.55
N ASN A 312 -21.67 -6.95 -17.60
CA ASN A 312 -20.94 -7.92 -18.42
C ASN A 312 -19.83 -7.26 -19.24
N ASN A 313 -20.04 -6.03 -19.71
CA ASN A 313 -19.06 -5.28 -20.47
C ASN A 313 -17.98 -4.67 -19.55
N TRP A 314 -16.78 -5.23 -19.56
CA TRP A 314 -15.67 -4.82 -18.72
C TRP A 314 -15.02 -3.51 -19.15
N TYR A 315 -15.15 -3.12 -20.42
CA TYR A 315 -14.69 -1.79 -20.87
C TYR A 315 -15.35 -0.65 -20.07
N LYS A 316 -16.55 -0.88 -19.53
CA LYS A 316 -17.22 0.10 -18.66
C LYS A 316 -16.45 0.38 -17.37
N TYR A 317 -15.75 -0.61 -16.81
CA TYR A 317 -14.90 -0.42 -15.63
C TYR A 317 -13.57 0.25 -15.96
N ILE A 318 -13.14 0.15 -17.22
CA ILE A 318 -11.86 0.67 -17.69
C ILE A 318 -12.01 2.11 -18.17
N ASN A 319 -13.04 2.41 -18.96
CA ASN A 319 -13.22 3.69 -19.67
C ASN A 319 -14.31 4.58 -19.06
N ASP A 320 -15.42 4.04 -18.53
CA ASP A 320 -16.47 4.78 -17.79
C ASP A 320 -16.43 4.46 -16.28
N PHE A 321 -15.23 4.38 -15.72
CA PHE A 321 -15.00 3.97 -14.34
C PHE A 321 -15.71 4.86 -13.31
N ASN A 322 -16.01 6.12 -13.65
CA ASN A 322 -16.73 7.06 -12.78
C ASN A 322 -18.14 6.58 -12.45
N SER A 323 -18.78 5.82 -13.36
CA SER A 323 -20.14 5.30 -13.22
C SER A 323 -20.24 4.05 -12.35
N TYR A 324 -19.12 3.50 -11.90
CA TYR A 324 -19.03 2.29 -11.09
C TYR A 324 -18.23 2.55 -9.82
N ARG A 325 -18.51 1.78 -8.78
CA ARG A 325 -17.76 1.83 -7.52
C ARG A 325 -16.44 1.07 -7.70
N PRO A 326 -15.26 1.70 -7.52
CA PRO A 326 -13.98 1.05 -7.76
C PRO A 326 -13.83 -0.29 -7.05
N ASN A 327 -14.22 -0.39 -5.77
CA ASN A 327 -13.98 -1.60 -4.95
C ASN A 327 -15.04 -2.71 -5.10
N THR A 328 -16.09 -2.49 -5.89
CA THR A 328 -17.17 -3.47 -6.04
C THR A 328 -17.62 -3.69 -7.47
N GLY A 329 -17.26 -2.82 -8.41
CA GLY A 329 -17.72 -2.90 -9.80
C GLY A 329 -19.23 -2.72 -9.97
N LEU A 330 -19.96 -2.39 -8.91
CA LEU A 330 -21.40 -2.15 -8.98
C LEU A 330 -21.67 -0.75 -9.53
N PRO A 331 -22.74 -0.57 -10.32
CA PRO A 331 -23.13 0.74 -10.83
C PRO A 331 -23.46 1.68 -9.67
N ARG A 332 -23.11 2.95 -9.83
CA ARG A 332 -23.51 3.99 -8.88
C ARG A 332 -25.00 4.28 -9.04
N ASN A 333 -25.70 4.28 -7.92
CA ASN A 333 -27.14 4.55 -7.86
C ASN A 333 -27.45 5.23 -6.53
N ASP A 334 -28.27 6.30 -6.57
CA ASP A 334 -28.57 7.13 -5.41
C ASP A 334 -27.32 7.59 -4.62
N GLU A 335 -26.27 7.98 -5.34
CA GLU A 335 -24.96 8.26 -4.75
C GLU A 335 -24.43 9.65 -5.15
N ALA A 336 -23.67 10.29 -4.27
CA ALA A 336 -22.99 11.55 -4.53
C ALA A 336 -21.48 11.40 -4.29
N ILE A 337 -20.66 11.92 -5.21
CA ILE A 337 -19.20 11.93 -5.09
C ILE A 337 -18.72 13.36 -4.87
N LEU A 338 -17.89 13.55 -3.83
CA LEU A 338 -17.32 14.83 -3.47
C LEU A 338 -16.09 15.16 -4.30
N GLY A 339 -16.12 16.29 -5.02
CA GLY A 339 -14.93 16.96 -5.55
C GLY A 339 -14.65 18.24 -4.78
N ALA A 340 -13.70 18.16 -3.85
CA ALA A 340 -13.37 19.24 -2.92
C ALA A 340 -11.85 19.40 -2.80
N PRO A 341 -11.23 20.23 -3.67
CA PRO A 341 -9.79 20.49 -3.61
C PRO A 341 -9.42 21.21 -2.31
N PRO A 342 -8.15 21.13 -1.86
CA PRO A 342 -7.73 21.86 -0.67
C PRO A 342 -7.91 23.37 -0.85
N LEU A 343 -8.26 24.06 0.23
CA LEU A 343 -8.27 25.51 0.29
C LEU A 343 -6.93 25.99 0.83
N THR A 344 -6.10 26.59 -0.02
CA THR A 344 -4.73 27.02 0.34
C THR A 344 -4.62 28.53 0.60
N GLU A 345 -5.66 29.29 0.30
CA GLU A 345 -5.66 30.75 0.39
C GLU A 345 -6.87 31.28 1.16
N ALA A 346 -6.73 32.47 1.73
CA ALA A 346 -7.83 33.16 2.40
C ALA A 346 -8.94 33.51 1.41
N ALA A 347 -10.20 33.25 1.78
CA ALA A 347 -11.34 33.42 0.87
C ALA A 347 -12.63 33.84 1.60
N ALA A 348 -13.49 34.60 0.92
CA ALA A 348 -14.82 34.94 1.45
C ALA A 348 -15.81 33.75 1.43
N GLY A 349 -15.40 32.61 0.88
CA GLY A 349 -16.17 31.38 0.86
C GLY A 349 -15.40 30.29 0.14
N TYR A 350 -15.76 29.04 0.42
CA TYR A 350 -15.16 27.86 -0.17
C TYR A 350 -16.19 27.15 -1.04
N GLU A 351 -15.82 26.84 -2.27
CA GLU A 351 -16.67 26.14 -3.23
C GLU A 351 -16.15 24.72 -3.47
N PHE A 352 -17.09 23.78 -3.56
CA PHE A 352 -16.82 22.38 -3.88
C PHE A 352 -17.95 21.83 -4.74
N THR A 353 -17.74 20.66 -5.33
CA THR A 353 -18.72 20.01 -6.20
C THR A 353 -19.19 18.69 -5.60
N LEU A 354 -20.46 18.38 -5.82
CA LEU A 354 -20.99 17.02 -5.69
C LEU A 354 -21.46 16.55 -7.04
N ARG A 355 -20.96 15.38 -7.47
CA ARG A 355 -21.45 14.69 -8.65
C ARG A 355 -22.37 13.56 -8.25
N TYR A 356 -23.67 13.76 -8.50
CA TYR A 356 -24.72 12.80 -8.18
C TYR A 356 -24.91 11.80 -9.31
N TYR A 357 -25.10 10.53 -8.97
CA TYR A 357 -25.33 9.42 -9.88
C TYR A 357 -26.65 8.72 -9.55
N ASP A 358 -27.46 8.48 -10.58
CA ASP A 358 -28.68 7.68 -10.46
C ASP A 358 -29.07 7.03 -11.81
N VAL A 359 -29.69 5.85 -11.75
CA VAL A 359 -30.11 5.09 -12.93
C VAL A 359 -31.25 5.77 -13.73
N GLN A 360 -32.09 6.57 -13.08
CA GLN A 360 -33.21 7.31 -13.68
C GLN A 360 -32.97 8.83 -13.71
N GLY A 361 -32.04 9.31 -12.91
CA GLY A 361 -31.58 10.67 -12.79
C GLY A 361 -32.15 11.43 -11.61
N ILE A 362 -31.42 12.47 -11.20
CA ILE A 362 -31.74 13.28 -10.03
C ILE A 362 -32.79 14.34 -10.36
N ASP A 363 -33.77 14.52 -9.47
CA ASP A 363 -34.75 15.59 -9.59
C ASP A 363 -34.12 16.93 -9.17
N ALA A 364 -33.74 17.73 -10.17
CA ALA A 364 -33.12 19.03 -9.96
C ALA A 364 -33.99 20.02 -9.16
N ALA A 365 -35.30 19.81 -9.04
CA ALA A 365 -36.17 20.64 -8.21
C ALA A 365 -35.97 20.42 -6.70
N THR A 366 -35.23 19.38 -6.31
CA THR A 366 -34.93 19.09 -4.90
C THR A 366 -33.54 19.50 -4.47
N LEU A 367 -32.65 19.86 -5.41
CA LEU A 367 -31.32 20.33 -5.11
C LEU A 367 -31.39 21.77 -4.56
N GLY A 368 -30.88 21.99 -3.35
CA GLY A 368 -30.99 23.27 -2.67
C GLY A 368 -30.07 23.44 -1.46
N SER A 369 -30.20 24.61 -0.82
CA SER A 369 -29.49 24.89 0.43
C SER A 369 -30.03 23.97 1.54
N GLY A 370 -29.16 23.14 2.12
CA GLY A 370 -29.54 22.13 3.11
C GLY A 370 -29.28 20.69 2.68
N ASP A 371 -29.04 20.44 1.38
CA ASP A 371 -28.64 19.11 0.88
C ASP A 371 -27.41 18.57 1.60
N VAL A 372 -26.48 19.47 1.92
CA VAL A 372 -25.15 19.14 2.42
C VAL A 372 -24.84 20.00 3.64
N VAL A 373 -24.20 19.39 4.64
CA VAL A 373 -23.62 20.09 5.79
C VAL A 373 -22.11 19.89 5.77
N VAL A 374 -21.36 20.99 5.94
CA VAL A 374 -19.93 20.98 6.16
C VAL A 374 -19.66 21.19 7.65
N SER A 375 -18.85 20.33 8.25
CA SER A 375 -18.44 20.45 9.65
C SER A 375 -16.93 20.40 9.79
N GLY A 376 -16.36 21.17 10.72
CA GLY A 376 -14.91 21.35 10.84
C GLY A 376 -14.43 21.74 12.25
N PRO A 377 -13.19 22.22 12.38
CA PRO A 377 -12.58 22.63 13.65
C PRO A 377 -13.43 23.67 14.41
N GLY A 378 -13.19 23.78 15.72
CA GLY A 378 -13.88 24.76 16.56
C GLY A 378 -15.40 24.55 16.71
N GLY A 379 -15.92 23.39 16.28
CA GLY A 379 -17.37 23.12 16.26
C GLY A 379 -18.09 23.77 15.09
N TYR A 380 -17.37 24.18 14.05
CA TYR A 380 -17.95 24.71 12.82
C TYR A 380 -18.92 23.69 12.22
N SER A 381 -20.13 24.15 11.88
CA SER A 381 -21.15 23.35 11.20
C SER A 381 -22.08 24.27 10.42
N GLN A 382 -22.09 24.13 9.10
CA GLN A 382 -22.86 25.00 8.21
C GLN A 382 -23.50 24.20 7.07
N ALA A 383 -24.79 24.45 6.81
CA ALA A 383 -25.44 23.97 5.60
C ALA A 383 -24.87 24.70 4.38
N ALA A 384 -24.43 23.93 3.38
CA ALA A 384 -23.92 24.49 2.14
C ALA A 384 -25.06 25.09 1.31
N THR A 385 -24.72 26.13 0.56
CA THR A 385 -25.64 26.81 -0.38
C THR A 385 -25.32 26.39 -1.80
N VAL A 386 -26.34 26.17 -2.63
CA VAL A 386 -26.14 25.84 -4.06
C VAL A 386 -25.71 27.10 -4.80
N VAL A 387 -24.58 27.00 -5.52
CA VAL A 387 -24.08 28.03 -6.44
C VAL A 387 -24.60 27.77 -7.84
N GLU A 388 -24.49 26.52 -8.30
CA GLU A 388 -24.80 26.12 -9.68
C GLU A 388 -25.28 24.67 -9.72
N ILE A 389 -26.31 24.40 -10.53
CA ILE A 389 -26.75 23.05 -10.88
C ILE A 389 -26.39 22.81 -12.35
N GLY A 390 -25.39 21.95 -12.58
CA GLY A 390 -24.96 21.57 -13.92
C GLY A 390 -25.98 20.72 -14.68
N PRO A 391 -25.81 20.52 -16.00
CA PRO A 391 -26.70 19.70 -16.80
C PRO A 391 -26.68 18.22 -16.39
N GLU A 392 -27.73 17.49 -16.73
CA GLU A 392 -27.73 16.02 -16.62
C GLU A 392 -26.98 15.42 -17.79
N GLN A 393 -26.09 14.48 -17.49
CA GLN A 393 -25.25 13.78 -18.45
C GLN A 393 -25.59 12.29 -18.42
N SER A 394 -25.74 11.67 -19.58
CA SER A 394 -25.91 10.21 -19.68
C SER A 394 -24.58 9.51 -19.37
N THR A 395 -24.66 8.34 -18.73
CA THR A 395 -23.52 7.46 -18.47
C THR A 395 -23.85 6.01 -18.88
N THR A 396 -22.88 5.09 -18.83
CA THR A 396 -23.15 3.67 -19.17
C THR A 396 -23.95 2.92 -18.09
N ALA A 397 -24.20 3.56 -16.95
CA ALA A 397 -24.95 3.04 -15.81
C ALA A 397 -26.20 3.87 -15.42
N GLY A 398 -26.53 4.92 -16.18
CA GLY A 398 -27.63 5.82 -15.84
C GLY A 398 -27.34 7.26 -16.25
N THR A 399 -27.41 8.16 -15.27
CA THR A 399 -27.09 9.57 -15.45
C THR A 399 -26.24 10.11 -14.31
N ALA A 400 -25.51 11.18 -14.60
CA ALA A 400 -24.77 11.95 -13.62
C ALA A 400 -25.15 13.44 -13.70
N ARG A 401 -25.09 14.14 -12.57
CA ARG A 401 -25.29 15.59 -12.49
C ARG A 401 -24.36 16.19 -11.45
N THR A 402 -23.58 17.19 -11.87
CA THR A 402 -22.69 17.95 -10.97
C THR A 402 -23.41 19.18 -10.41
N VAL A 403 -23.25 19.42 -9.11
CA VAL A 403 -23.77 20.59 -8.40
C VAL A 403 -22.62 21.26 -7.65
N ARG A 404 -22.48 22.57 -7.83
CA ARG A 404 -21.50 23.39 -7.12
C ARG A 404 -22.14 23.97 -5.86
N TYR A 405 -21.52 23.72 -4.72
CA TYR A 405 -21.93 24.20 -3.41
C TYR A 405 -20.91 25.19 -2.85
N ARG A 406 -21.35 26.05 -1.93
CA ARG A 406 -20.52 27.01 -1.21
C ARG A 406 -20.82 27.06 0.29
N VAL A 407 -19.77 27.22 1.08
CA VAL A 407 -19.82 27.55 2.52
C VAL A 407 -18.98 28.78 2.85
N THR A 408 -19.34 29.52 3.90
CA THR A 408 -18.59 30.67 4.42
C THR A 408 -17.69 30.24 5.56
N GLY A 409 -16.47 30.76 5.64
CA GLY A 409 -15.52 30.38 6.69
C GLY A 409 -16.03 30.74 8.10
N PRO A 410 -15.52 30.07 9.15
CA PRO A 410 -15.78 30.47 10.54
C PRO A 410 -15.54 31.99 10.73
N GLY A 411 -16.45 32.68 11.43
CA GLY A 411 -16.34 34.13 11.60
C GLY A 411 -16.64 34.99 10.36
N GLY A 412 -16.92 34.39 9.20
CA GLY A 412 -17.40 35.06 7.98
C GLY A 412 -16.41 35.07 6.81
N THR A 413 -15.15 34.72 7.06
CA THR A 413 -14.07 34.59 6.08
C THR A 413 -13.26 33.34 6.40
N TRP A 414 -12.61 32.75 5.40
CA TRP A 414 -11.61 31.71 5.60
C TRP A 414 -10.24 32.37 5.83
N ASP A 415 -9.63 32.12 6.98
CA ASP A 415 -8.30 32.59 7.35
C ASP A 415 -7.43 31.48 7.97
N ALA A 416 -6.21 31.80 8.37
CA ALA A 416 -5.26 30.81 8.89
C ALA A 416 -5.73 30.11 10.17
N ALA A 417 -6.57 30.76 10.99
CA ALA A 417 -7.14 30.13 12.18
C ALA A 417 -8.19 29.06 11.83
N ASP A 418 -8.71 29.10 10.60
CA ASP A 418 -9.66 28.14 10.08
C ASP A 418 -9.00 26.91 9.45
N SER A 419 -7.66 26.87 9.39
CA SER A 419 -6.91 25.73 8.87
C SER A 419 -7.24 24.44 9.62
N GLY A 420 -7.43 23.36 8.87
CA GLY A 420 -7.80 22.05 9.39
C GLY A 420 -8.73 21.27 8.45
N ALA A 421 -9.15 20.09 8.91
CA ALA A 421 -9.97 19.18 8.13
C ALA A 421 -11.47 19.48 8.24
N TYR A 422 -12.14 19.57 7.10
CA TYR A 422 -13.57 19.80 7.00
C TYR A 422 -14.27 18.60 6.37
N SER A 423 -15.22 18.04 7.08
CA SER A 423 -16.05 16.91 6.63
C SER A 423 -17.30 17.39 5.91
N VAL A 424 -17.70 16.70 4.85
CA VAL A 424 -18.87 17.01 4.03
C VAL A 424 -19.85 15.85 4.11
N SER A 425 -21.10 16.13 4.49
CA SER A 425 -22.14 15.11 4.70
C SER A 425 -23.44 15.43 3.98
N LEU A 426 -23.93 14.48 3.18
CA LEU A 426 -25.26 14.52 2.57
C LEU A 426 -26.34 14.32 3.63
N GLN A 427 -27.34 15.19 3.63
CA GLN A 427 -28.43 15.18 4.60
C GLN A 427 -29.59 14.29 4.16
N ALA A 428 -30.19 13.59 5.13
CA ALA A 428 -31.33 12.72 4.87
C ALA A 428 -32.54 13.52 4.34
N GLY A 429 -33.20 12.99 3.32
CA GLY A 429 -34.49 13.47 2.86
C GLY A 429 -34.49 14.79 2.09
N GLN A 430 -33.31 15.29 1.68
CA GLN A 430 -33.20 16.52 0.90
C GLN A 430 -33.24 16.25 -0.61
N VAL A 431 -32.38 15.36 -1.10
CA VAL A 431 -32.24 15.06 -2.54
C VAL A 431 -33.04 13.80 -2.90
N ARG A 432 -33.74 13.83 -4.04
CA ARG A 432 -34.47 12.68 -4.59
C ARG A 432 -34.13 12.40 -6.05
N ASP A 433 -34.29 11.15 -6.45
CA ASP A 433 -34.31 10.75 -7.86
C ASP A 433 -35.65 11.14 -8.54
N LYS A 434 -35.71 11.00 -9.87
CA LYS A 434 -36.93 11.25 -10.65
C LYS A 434 -38.04 10.20 -10.41
N ALA A 435 -37.72 9.07 -9.79
CA ALA A 435 -38.69 8.07 -9.37
C ALA A 435 -39.35 8.40 -8.00
N GLY A 436 -38.81 9.39 -7.29
CA GLY A 436 -39.25 9.82 -5.97
C GLY A 436 -38.56 9.12 -4.79
N ALA A 437 -37.53 8.30 -5.04
CA ALA A 437 -36.68 7.73 -4.01
C ALA A 437 -35.74 8.81 -3.42
N LEU A 438 -35.56 8.79 -2.11
CA LEU A 438 -34.69 9.73 -1.41
C LEU A 438 -33.28 9.16 -1.34
N LEU A 439 -32.28 10.00 -1.61
CA LEU A 439 -30.88 9.63 -1.41
C LEU A 439 -30.60 9.42 0.09
N PRO A 440 -29.84 8.38 0.46
CA PRO A 440 -29.48 8.12 1.85
C PRO A 440 -28.54 9.21 2.38
N ALA A 441 -28.63 9.52 3.68
CA ALA A 441 -27.60 10.33 4.32
C ALA A 441 -26.26 9.58 4.30
N ALA A 442 -25.18 10.30 3.99
CA ALA A 442 -23.86 9.72 3.86
C ALA A 442 -22.76 10.76 4.16
N GLY A 443 -21.66 10.31 4.77
CA GLY A 443 -20.42 11.07 4.76
C GLY A 443 -19.79 10.95 3.37
N LEU A 444 -19.55 12.08 2.71
CA LEU A 444 -19.09 12.11 1.31
C LEU A 444 -17.57 12.23 1.19
N GLY A 445 -16.90 12.64 2.27
CA GLY A 445 -15.46 12.84 2.33
C GLY A 445 -15.11 14.11 3.11
N SER A 446 -13.90 14.60 2.90
CA SER A 446 -13.39 15.81 3.52
C SER A 446 -12.49 16.59 2.57
N PHE A 447 -12.34 17.89 2.81
CA PHE A 447 -11.28 18.71 2.24
C PHE A 447 -10.42 19.30 3.35
N GLN A 448 -9.22 19.74 2.99
CA GLN A 448 -8.30 20.43 3.91
C GLN A 448 -8.31 21.92 3.64
N ALA A 449 -8.43 22.73 4.69
CA ALA A 449 -8.02 24.13 4.65
C ALA A 449 -6.57 24.21 5.16
N ASN A 450 -5.66 24.62 4.29
CA ASN A 450 -4.24 24.83 4.53
C ASN A 450 -3.91 26.29 4.27
N ILE A 451 -4.54 27.19 5.00
CA ILE A 451 -4.34 28.63 4.82
C ILE A 451 -3.14 29.01 5.68
N ALA A 452 -2.05 29.41 5.02
CA ALA A 452 -0.82 29.79 5.70
C ALA A 452 -1.06 30.97 6.65
N ASP A 453 -0.52 30.87 7.87
CA ASP A 453 -0.49 31.97 8.82
C ASP A 453 0.40 33.09 8.25
N GLN A 454 -0.16 34.29 8.16
CA GLN A 454 0.51 35.44 7.55
C GLN A 454 1.25 36.19 8.65
N ALA A 455 2.59 36.18 8.61
CA ALA A 455 3.40 36.95 9.55
C ALA A 455 3.40 38.44 9.20
N ARG A 456 3.40 39.29 10.23
CA ARG A 456 3.83 40.68 10.06
C ARG A 456 5.35 40.72 10.02
N LEU A 457 5.92 41.38 9.01
CA LEU A 457 7.35 41.73 9.02
C LEU A 457 7.66 42.58 10.27
N ASP A 458 8.66 42.18 11.06
CA ASP A 458 9.09 42.94 12.23
C ASP A 458 9.96 44.14 11.83
N ILE A 459 9.31 45.14 11.25
CA ILE A 459 9.95 46.37 10.78
C ILE A 459 10.63 47.11 11.94
N VAL A 460 10.13 46.98 13.18
CA VAL A 460 10.77 47.59 14.36
C VAL A 460 12.13 46.96 14.63
N ALA A 461 12.22 45.63 14.59
CA ALA A 461 13.49 44.91 14.70
C ALA A 461 14.43 45.24 13.53
N MET A 462 13.93 45.29 12.30
CA MET A 462 14.74 45.63 11.12
C MET A 462 15.29 47.06 11.17
N ILE A 463 14.52 48.03 11.69
CA ILE A 463 15.05 49.38 11.94
C ILE A 463 16.16 49.34 13.00
N ALA A 464 15.98 48.54 14.06
CA ALA A 464 16.95 48.41 15.13
C ALA A 464 18.25 47.71 14.69
N SER A 465 18.18 46.81 13.70
CA SER A 465 19.34 46.15 13.09
C SER A 465 19.91 46.88 11.86
N GLU A 466 19.40 48.07 11.54
CA GLU A 466 19.79 48.89 10.37
C GLU A 466 19.44 48.25 8.99
N GLU A 467 18.59 47.22 8.97
CA GLU A 467 18.10 46.54 7.75
C GLU A 467 16.93 47.27 7.08
N ALA A 468 16.30 48.22 7.78
CA ALA A 468 15.22 49.05 7.23
C ALA A 468 15.30 50.51 7.72
N THR A 469 14.83 51.43 6.89
CA THR A 469 14.65 52.85 7.23
C THR A 469 13.26 53.33 6.86
N VAL A 470 12.76 54.35 7.56
CA VAL A 470 11.41 54.89 7.35
C VAL A 470 11.47 56.39 7.12
N ASP A 471 10.94 56.83 5.98
CA ASP A 471 10.64 58.23 5.69
C ASP A 471 9.14 58.46 5.80
N ALA A 472 8.73 59.50 6.52
CA ALA A 472 7.33 59.74 6.80
C ALA A 472 7.00 61.23 6.78
N THR A 473 5.74 61.53 6.44
CA THR A 473 5.19 62.89 6.58
C THR A 473 5.39 63.39 8.01
N ALA A 474 5.59 64.70 8.18
CA ALA A 474 5.78 65.29 9.51
C ALA A 474 4.65 64.86 10.47
N TRP A 475 4.98 64.64 11.74
CA TRP A 475 4.04 64.17 12.77
C TRP A 475 4.03 65.10 13.99
N ASP A 476 2.94 65.08 14.74
CA ASP A 476 2.82 65.79 16.03
C ASP A 476 2.40 64.89 17.20
N ILE A 477 1.88 63.69 16.93
CA ILE A 477 1.61 62.64 17.92
C ILE A 477 2.07 61.29 17.38
N GLY A 478 2.88 60.58 18.20
CA GLY A 478 3.47 59.27 17.95
C GLY A 478 4.23 59.15 16.62
N GLY A 479 5.54 58.96 16.73
CA GLY A 479 6.40 58.87 15.54
C GLY A 479 6.17 57.59 14.74
N PRO A 480 6.85 57.42 13.59
CA PRO A 480 6.71 56.27 12.71
C PRO A 480 6.79 54.87 13.35
N PRO A 481 7.59 54.60 14.41
CA PRO A 481 7.60 53.28 15.06
C PRO A 481 6.24 52.83 15.61
N ALA A 482 5.34 53.76 15.93
CA ALA A 482 3.99 53.47 16.38
C ALA A 482 3.13 52.74 15.32
N LEU A 483 3.52 52.79 14.05
CA LEU A 483 2.83 52.09 12.97
C LEU A 483 3.10 50.58 12.97
N PHE A 484 4.26 50.16 13.48
CA PHE A 484 4.82 48.82 13.26
C PHE A 484 4.94 47.97 14.53
N ASP A 485 4.63 48.54 15.69
CA ASP A 485 4.75 47.88 17.00
C ASP A 485 3.70 46.80 17.27
N GLY A 486 2.71 46.67 16.38
CA GLY A 486 1.60 45.72 16.51
C GLY A 486 0.53 46.10 17.50
N SER A 487 0.62 47.29 18.09
CA SER A 487 -0.38 47.81 19.00
C SER A 487 -1.42 48.60 18.22
N THR A 488 -2.68 48.17 18.27
CA THR A 488 -3.81 48.93 17.72
C THR A 488 -4.13 50.21 18.51
N SER A 489 -3.51 50.37 19.68
CA SER A 489 -3.68 51.53 20.56
C SER A 489 -2.61 52.61 20.37
N SER A 490 -1.53 52.27 19.65
CA SER A 490 -0.52 53.22 19.22
C SER A 490 -1.08 54.12 18.12
N LEU A 491 -0.48 55.29 17.91
CA LEU A 491 -0.99 56.28 16.98
C LEU A 491 0.15 57.07 16.35
N TYR A 492 0.26 57.03 15.02
CA TYR A 492 0.95 58.02 14.22
C TYR A 492 -0.05 59.04 13.67
N ARG A 493 0.25 60.33 13.88
CA ARG A 493 -0.61 61.42 13.44
C ARG A 493 0.16 62.57 12.81
N THR A 494 -0.34 63.04 11.67
CA THR A 494 0.15 64.24 10.99
C THR A 494 -0.44 65.53 11.58
N PRO A 495 0.32 66.66 11.63
CA PRO A 495 -0.21 67.94 12.06
C PRO A 495 -0.94 68.64 10.90
N ASN A 496 -2.26 68.51 10.83
CA ASN A 496 -3.10 69.19 9.81
C ASN A 496 -2.54 69.09 8.37
N ILE A 497 -1.94 67.95 8.04
CA ILE A 497 -1.38 67.60 6.72
C ILE A 497 -2.08 66.33 6.25
N ASP A 498 -2.70 66.42 5.08
CA ASP A 498 -3.42 65.33 4.41
C ASP A 498 -3.07 65.39 2.90
N PRO A 499 -2.57 64.30 2.29
CA PRO A 499 -2.41 62.94 2.82
C PRO A 499 -1.19 62.73 3.72
N ALA A 500 -1.24 61.68 4.53
CA ALA A 500 -0.06 61.09 5.16
C ALA A 500 0.60 60.11 4.19
N VAL A 501 1.91 60.28 3.99
CA VAL A 501 2.76 59.38 3.20
C VAL A 501 3.85 58.80 4.10
N VAL A 502 3.99 57.48 4.09
CA VAL A 502 5.02 56.72 4.82
C VAL A 502 5.70 55.77 3.83
N THR A 503 7.02 55.82 3.73
CA THR A 503 7.84 54.95 2.87
C THR A 503 8.83 54.17 3.74
N VAL A 504 8.79 52.84 3.64
CA VAL A 504 9.78 51.93 4.21
C VAL A 504 10.78 51.56 3.11
N SER A 505 12.07 51.69 3.41
CA SER A 505 13.18 51.30 2.54
C SER A 505 13.96 50.17 3.21
N PHE A 506 14.04 49.01 2.57
CA PHE A 506 14.79 47.85 3.05
C PHE A 506 16.19 47.79 2.42
N GLU A 507 17.18 47.30 3.17
CA GLU A 507 18.54 47.07 2.66
C GLU A 507 18.56 45.92 1.62
N ALA A 508 17.77 44.87 1.88
CA ALA A 508 17.54 43.77 0.95
C ALA A 508 16.04 43.69 0.56
N PRO A 509 15.70 43.29 -0.68
CA PRO A 509 14.32 43.08 -1.08
C PRO A 509 13.59 42.14 -0.11
N GLN A 510 12.39 42.53 0.32
CA GLN A 510 11.54 41.70 1.17
C GLN A 510 10.44 41.06 0.31
N GLU A 511 10.13 39.80 0.60
CA GLU A 511 8.97 39.15 0.01
C GLU A 511 7.70 39.54 0.79
N LEU A 512 6.68 39.97 0.05
CA LEU A 512 5.45 40.53 0.58
C LEU A 512 4.27 39.78 -0.02
N THR A 513 3.33 39.39 0.84
CA THR A 513 2.12 38.63 0.49
C THR A 513 0.84 39.44 0.64
N GLY A 514 0.91 40.57 1.37
CA GLY A 514 -0.26 41.42 1.59
C GLY A 514 0.02 42.60 2.52
N TYR A 515 -1.03 43.37 2.77
CA TYR A 515 -0.98 44.55 3.63
C TYR A 515 -2.26 44.69 4.43
N ARG A 516 -2.16 45.20 5.66
CA ARG A 516 -3.32 45.73 6.38
C ARG A 516 -3.00 47.01 7.14
N THR A 517 -3.97 47.88 7.29
CA THR A 517 -3.81 49.13 8.05
C THR A 517 -5.06 49.46 8.85
N LEU A 518 -4.86 50.08 10.01
CA LEU A 518 -5.91 50.55 10.91
C LEU A 518 -5.80 52.07 11.07
N MET A 519 -6.89 52.78 10.80
CA MET A 519 -7.02 54.23 10.98
C MET A 519 -8.17 54.52 11.95
N SER A 520 -8.12 55.64 12.66
CA SER A 520 -9.12 55.96 13.71
C SER A 520 -9.54 57.43 13.69
N HIS A 521 -10.40 57.83 14.65
CA HIS A 521 -10.73 59.23 14.95
C HIS A 521 -11.40 60.03 13.80
N ALA A 522 -12.03 59.35 12.84
CA ALA A 522 -12.84 59.97 11.79
C ALA A 522 -14.24 59.33 11.71
N GLY A 523 -15.27 60.12 11.34
CA GLY A 523 -16.63 59.61 11.18
C GLY A 523 -17.02 59.47 9.71
N GLY A 524 -17.68 58.38 9.32
CA GLY A 524 -18.15 58.16 7.95
C GLY A 524 -17.83 56.77 7.40
N ASN A 525 -18.45 56.41 6.29
CA ASN A 525 -18.11 55.22 5.51
C ASN A 525 -18.21 55.57 4.00
N PRO A 526 -17.09 55.88 3.33
CA PRO A 526 -15.72 55.80 3.84
C PRO A 526 -15.31 57.01 4.69
N ALA A 527 -14.39 56.79 5.63
CA ALA A 527 -13.74 57.83 6.42
C ALA A 527 -12.30 58.08 5.96
N TYR A 528 -11.66 57.05 5.40
CA TYR A 528 -10.29 57.09 4.88
C TYR A 528 -10.22 56.44 3.51
N ARG A 529 -9.20 56.84 2.74
CA ARG A 529 -8.76 56.17 1.52
C ARG A 529 -7.27 55.88 1.62
N TRP A 530 -6.85 54.68 1.24
CA TRP A 530 -5.44 54.32 1.28
C TRP A 530 -5.00 53.57 0.02
N LYS A 531 -3.70 53.60 -0.25
CA LYS A 531 -3.05 52.82 -1.31
C LYS A 531 -1.65 52.41 -0.88
N VAL A 532 -1.13 51.36 -1.50
CA VAL A 532 0.24 50.88 -1.32
C VAL A 532 0.92 50.77 -2.68
N GLU A 533 2.11 51.35 -2.78
CA GLU A 533 2.97 51.33 -3.96
C GLU A 533 4.31 50.70 -3.58
N ALA A 534 4.95 49.99 -4.51
CA ALA A 534 6.28 49.42 -4.29
C ALA A 534 7.18 49.55 -5.51
N ALA A 535 8.49 49.43 -5.30
CA ALA A 535 9.51 49.34 -6.34
C ALA A 535 10.81 48.75 -5.76
N ASP A 536 11.77 48.44 -6.63
CA ASP A 536 13.11 48.00 -6.23
C ASP A 536 14.01 49.18 -5.84
N SER A 537 13.67 50.40 -6.28
CA SER A 537 14.44 51.61 -5.98
C SER A 537 13.56 52.82 -5.70
N LEU A 538 14.04 53.73 -4.84
CA LEU A 538 13.30 54.93 -4.48
C LEU A 538 13.09 55.86 -5.69
N ALA A 539 14.00 55.81 -6.67
CA ALA A 539 13.89 56.55 -7.92
C ALA A 539 12.70 56.06 -8.75
N ASP A 540 12.56 54.74 -8.92
CA ASP A 540 11.43 54.11 -9.62
C ASP A 540 10.11 54.37 -8.91
N LEU A 541 10.09 54.25 -7.58
CA LEU A 541 8.89 54.53 -6.77
C LEU A 541 8.43 55.98 -6.91
N ASN A 542 9.36 56.94 -6.96
CA ASN A 542 9.06 58.37 -7.07
C ASN A 542 8.64 58.78 -8.49
N ALA A 543 9.32 58.26 -9.51
CA ALA A 543 9.02 58.56 -10.90
C ALA A 543 7.86 57.75 -11.47
N ARG A 544 7.45 56.68 -10.76
CA ARG A 544 6.50 55.65 -11.23
C ARG A 544 6.94 55.02 -12.55
N THR A 545 8.20 54.59 -12.57
CA THR A 545 8.87 53.99 -13.74
C THR A 545 9.54 52.68 -13.35
N GLY A 546 10.03 51.92 -14.33
CA GLY A 546 10.87 50.75 -14.07
C GLY A 546 10.14 49.67 -13.27
N SER A 547 10.67 49.36 -12.08
CA SER A 547 10.16 48.36 -11.14
C SER A 547 8.88 48.75 -10.38
N TYR A 548 8.30 49.92 -10.67
CA TYR A 548 7.11 50.41 -9.98
C TYR A 548 5.90 49.46 -10.11
N LEU A 549 5.30 49.13 -8.97
CA LEU A 549 4.05 48.37 -8.85
C LEU A 549 3.05 49.13 -7.97
N LEU A 550 1.80 49.21 -8.43
CA LEU A 550 0.67 49.61 -7.57
C LEU A 550 0.10 48.32 -6.97
N LEU A 551 0.36 48.11 -5.68
CA LEU A 551 0.04 46.87 -4.98
C LEU A 551 -1.36 46.87 -4.39
N VAL A 552 -1.72 47.98 -3.73
CA VAL A 552 -3.08 48.22 -3.26
C VAL A 552 -3.61 49.46 -3.99
N PRO A 553 -4.60 49.33 -4.88
CA PRO A 553 -5.21 50.49 -5.51
C PRO A 553 -5.92 51.36 -4.46
N PRO A 554 -6.28 52.62 -4.78
CA PRO A 554 -7.02 53.47 -3.85
C PRO A 554 -8.27 52.78 -3.30
N THR A 555 -8.22 52.46 -2.01
CA THR A 555 -9.20 51.62 -1.30
C THR A 555 -9.85 52.43 -0.19
N ASP A 556 -11.18 52.45 -0.21
CA ASP A 556 -12.02 53.19 0.73
C ASP A 556 -12.34 52.33 1.96
N THR A 557 -12.22 52.90 3.17
CA THR A 557 -12.47 52.19 4.43
C THR A 557 -13.14 53.08 5.47
N PRO A 558 -14.02 52.55 6.34
CA PRO A 558 -14.43 53.25 7.55
C PRO A 558 -13.27 53.35 8.57
N SER A 559 -13.47 54.19 9.58
CA SER A 559 -12.58 54.35 10.74
C SER A 559 -12.74 53.17 11.72
N ASP A 560 -11.71 52.93 12.53
CA ASP A 560 -11.67 51.99 13.66
C ASP A 560 -11.84 50.51 13.28
N VAL A 561 -11.53 50.15 12.03
CA VAL A 561 -11.44 48.77 11.54
C VAL A 561 -10.19 48.58 10.70
N PHE A 562 -9.63 47.37 10.68
CA PHE A 562 -8.55 47.04 9.75
C PHE A 562 -9.10 46.99 8.32
N SER A 563 -8.37 47.61 7.40
CA SER A 563 -8.54 47.43 5.96
C SER A 563 -7.38 46.58 5.45
N THR A 564 -7.70 45.42 4.86
CA THR A 564 -6.72 44.40 4.44
C THR A 564 -6.78 44.22 2.92
N SER A 565 -5.62 44.04 2.29
CA SER A 565 -5.49 43.69 0.88
C SER A 565 -4.39 42.65 0.72
N MET A 566 -4.75 41.44 0.28
CA MET A 566 -3.80 40.39 -0.08
C MET A 566 -3.35 40.54 -1.53
N LEU A 567 -2.12 40.11 -1.82
CA LEU A 567 -1.60 40.05 -3.18
C LEU A 567 -1.99 38.71 -3.83
N VAL A 568 -2.20 38.74 -5.15
CA VAL A 568 -2.51 37.53 -5.93
C VAL A 568 -1.33 36.58 -6.12
N ALA A 569 -0.12 37.07 -5.84
CA ALA A 569 1.12 36.30 -5.76
C ALA A 569 2.11 37.09 -4.88
N PRO A 570 3.04 36.42 -4.16
CA PRO A 570 4.10 37.10 -3.45
C PRO A 570 4.92 37.98 -4.39
N ILE A 571 5.33 39.15 -3.92
CA ILE A 571 6.22 40.06 -4.66
C ILE A 571 7.44 40.38 -3.82
N THR A 572 8.59 40.55 -4.45
CA THR A 572 9.77 41.10 -3.78
C THR A 572 9.88 42.59 -4.07
N ALA A 573 10.18 43.40 -3.05
CA ALA A 573 10.42 44.83 -3.21
C ALA A 573 11.34 45.37 -2.11
N SER A 574 12.18 46.36 -2.46
CA SER A 574 13.04 47.07 -1.49
C SER A 574 12.43 48.38 -1.01
N GLN A 575 11.38 48.88 -1.65
CA GLN A 575 10.73 50.15 -1.33
C GLN A 575 9.23 49.97 -1.30
N VAL A 576 8.59 50.33 -0.17
CA VAL A 576 7.14 50.20 -0.01
C VAL A 576 6.58 51.50 0.56
N ARG A 577 5.55 52.06 -0.06
CA ARG A 577 4.93 53.33 0.33
C ARG A 577 3.43 53.19 0.57
N LEU A 578 3.03 53.54 1.79
CA LEU A 578 1.64 53.79 2.17
C LEU A 578 1.29 55.26 1.93
N THR A 579 0.15 55.51 1.29
CA THR A 579 -0.50 56.82 1.26
C THR A 579 -1.88 56.70 1.86
N VAL A 580 -2.21 57.51 2.87
CA VAL A 580 -3.53 57.57 3.52
C VAL A 580 -4.08 58.99 3.41
N GLU A 581 -5.26 59.10 2.82
CA GLU A 581 -6.06 60.32 2.72
C GLU A 581 -7.23 60.23 3.70
N ARG A 582 -7.50 61.32 4.43
CA ARG A 582 -8.67 61.40 5.31
C ARG A 582 -9.83 62.07 4.56
N LEU A 583 -10.92 61.35 4.39
CA LEU A 583 -12.04 61.82 3.56
C LEU A 583 -13.05 62.66 4.34
N THR A 584 -13.05 62.56 5.67
CA THR A 584 -14.02 63.23 6.54
C THR A 584 -13.38 63.83 7.79
N GLY A 585 -13.80 65.05 8.13
CA GLY A 585 -13.33 65.77 9.31
C GLY A 585 -12.29 66.84 8.99
N ASP A 586 -11.23 66.89 9.79
CA ASP A 586 -10.08 67.78 9.63
C ASP A 586 -8.91 67.10 8.88
N ASN A 587 -7.80 67.81 8.68
CA ASN A 587 -6.66 67.29 7.92
C ASN A 587 -5.63 66.55 8.79
N TYR A 588 -6.03 66.05 9.97
CA TYR A 588 -5.15 65.24 10.81
C TYR A 588 -5.36 63.77 10.45
N VAL A 589 -4.40 63.16 9.75
CA VAL A 589 -4.50 61.74 9.39
C VAL A 589 -4.05 60.91 10.59
N HIS A 590 -4.89 59.96 11.04
CA HIS A 590 -4.62 59.11 12.20
C HIS A 590 -4.43 57.66 11.73
N ILE A 591 -3.22 57.13 11.87
CA ILE A 591 -2.89 55.74 11.51
C ILE A 591 -2.41 55.04 12.77
N ASN A 592 -3.13 54.01 13.20
CA ASN A 592 -2.82 53.24 14.40
C ASN A 592 -1.87 52.09 14.13
N SER A 593 -1.97 51.49 12.95
CA SER A 593 -1.14 50.36 12.56
C SER A 593 -1.03 50.28 11.05
N TRP A 594 0.15 49.91 10.58
CA TRP A 594 0.39 49.47 9.22
C TRP A 594 1.26 48.22 9.23
N GLU A 595 0.72 47.14 8.69
CA GLU A 595 1.37 45.84 8.68
C GLU A 595 1.66 45.43 7.23
N LEU A 596 2.93 45.15 6.97
CA LEU A 596 3.40 44.48 5.77
C LEU A 596 3.43 42.99 6.09
N LEU A 597 2.68 42.22 5.32
CA LEU A 597 2.54 40.79 5.53
C LEU A 597 3.58 40.05 4.68
N THR A 598 4.12 38.99 5.25
CA THR A 598 5.04 38.04 4.64
C THR A 598 4.65 36.64 5.11
N GLU A 599 5.19 35.60 4.47
CA GLU A 599 5.06 34.26 5.04
C GLU A 599 5.92 34.15 6.32
N VAL A 600 5.44 33.46 7.35
CA VAL A 600 6.23 33.22 8.58
C VAL A 600 7.55 32.56 8.16
N ALA A 601 8.68 33.05 8.69
CA ALA A 601 9.99 32.44 8.44
C ALA A 601 9.91 30.93 8.70
N PRO A 602 10.33 30.09 7.74
CA PRO A 602 10.05 28.67 7.79
C PRO A 602 10.71 28.02 9.01
N ASP A 603 10.06 26.98 9.52
CA ASP A 603 10.69 25.95 10.34
C ASP A 603 12.10 25.67 9.81
N ALA A 604 13.12 25.72 10.67
CA ALA A 604 14.51 25.54 10.28
C ALA A 604 14.99 24.08 10.44
N ALA A 605 14.34 23.29 11.29
CA ALA A 605 14.76 21.93 11.58
C ALA A 605 14.19 20.95 10.55
N GLU A 606 14.90 19.86 10.28
CA GLU A 606 14.35 18.74 9.54
C GLU A 606 13.71 17.76 10.55
N PRO A 607 12.57 17.15 10.22
CA PRO A 607 12.01 16.06 10.99
C PRO A 607 13.00 14.92 11.21
N THR A 608 12.88 14.23 12.34
CA THR A 608 13.68 13.05 12.63
C THR A 608 12.82 11.83 12.88
N ALA A 609 13.17 10.68 12.28
CA ALA A 609 12.49 9.40 12.51
C ALA A 609 13.32 8.45 13.39
N VAL A 610 12.72 7.71 14.31
CA VAL A 610 13.44 6.72 15.15
C VAL A 610 12.59 5.46 15.32
N LEU A 611 13.21 4.29 15.10
CA LEU A 611 12.59 3.00 15.42
C LEU A 611 12.48 2.84 16.94
N ILE A 612 11.29 2.51 17.43
CA ILE A 612 11.02 2.47 18.87
C ILE A 612 11.50 1.19 19.54
N ALA A 613 11.32 0.05 18.88
CA ALA A 613 11.79 -1.25 19.34
C ALA A 613 12.14 -2.14 18.15
N THR A 614 13.08 -3.07 18.35
CA THR A 614 13.40 -4.09 17.35
C THR A 614 12.19 -5.03 17.18
N PRO A 615 11.67 -5.19 15.95
CA PRO A 615 10.58 -6.13 15.69
C PRO A 615 10.95 -7.58 16.06
N THR A 616 9.96 -8.34 16.52
CA THR A 616 10.07 -9.77 16.81
C THR A 616 9.21 -10.57 15.85
N VAL A 617 9.71 -11.71 15.38
CA VAL A 617 9.02 -12.61 14.45
C VAL A 617 8.76 -13.96 15.11
N ASN A 618 7.53 -14.45 15.04
CA ASN A 618 7.20 -15.82 15.43
C ASN A 618 6.98 -16.71 14.19
N PRO A 619 7.23 -18.02 14.30
CA PRO A 619 6.95 -18.96 13.22
C PRO A 619 5.50 -18.88 12.74
N GLY A 620 5.28 -18.82 11.42
CA GLY A 620 3.96 -18.80 10.80
C GLY A 620 3.21 -17.47 10.86
N ASP A 621 3.76 -16.44 11.54
CA ASP A 621 3.18 -15.09 11.49
C ASP A 621 3.15 -14.60 10.03
N ARG A 622 2.03 -14.00 9.63
CA ARG A 622 1.90 -13.45 8.26
C ARG A 622 2.52 -12.06 8.14
N THR A 623 2.60 -11.33 9.25
CA THR A 623 3.02 -9.93 9.28
C THR A 623 3.87 -9.65 10.50
N THR A 624 4.90 -8.80 10.35
CA THR A 624 5.72 -8.30 11.45
C THR A 624 5.46 -6.82 11.68
N PRO A 625 4.79 -6.43 12.79
CA PRO A 625 4.55 -5.04 13.11
C PRO A 625 5.78 -4.36 13.73
N PHE A 626 5.91 -3.05 13.55
CA PHE A 626 6.93 -2.21 14.19
C PHE A 626 6.49 -0.74 14.25
N GLU A 627 7.03 0.02 15.19
CA GLU A 627 6.66 1.43 15.42
C GLU A 627 7.83 2.37 15.10
N VAL A 628 7.56 3.41 14.32
CA VAL A 628 8.49 4.51 14.02
C VAL A 628 7.94 5.80 14.60
N ARG A 629 8.79 6.57 15.29
CA ARG A 629 8.42 7.88 15.83
C ARG A 629 9.10 9.00 15.07
N TYR A 630 8.29 9.92 14.57
CA TYR A 630 8.69 11.15 13.91
C TYR A 630 8.64 12.30 14.91
N ILE A 631 9.68 13.12 14.94
CA ILE A 631 9.84 14.24 15.88
C ILE A 631 10.30 15.46 15.11
N ASP A 632 9.63 16.57 15.38
CA ASP A 632 9.96 17.88 14.85
C ASP A 632 9.78 18.94 15.96
N ASP A 633 10.48 20.07 15.87
CA ASP A 633 10.37 21.12 16.89
C ASP A 633 9.08 21.94 16.78
N THR A 634 8.41 21.91 15.61
CA THR A 634 7.11 22.55 15.37
C THR A 634 5.99 21.52 15.21
N SER A 635 5.99 20.77 14.11
CA SER A 635 4.94 19.80 13.79
C SER A 635 5.26 18.90 12.62
N ILE A 636 5.10 17.59 12.85
CA ILE A 636 5.00 16.61 11.77
C ILE A 636 3.66 16.75 11.06
N ASP A 637 3.69 16.74 9.73
CA ASP A 637 2.50 16.63 8.90
C ASP A 637 2.05 15.17 8.79
N VAL A 638 1.02 14.80 9.56
CA VAL A 638 0.54 13.40 9.58
C VAL A 638 0.01 12.91 8.23
N ARG A 639 -0.27 13.80 7.28
CA ARG A 639 -0.72 13.43 5.93
C ARG A 639 0.40 12.80 5.10
N THR A 640 1.64 13.14 5.44
CA THR A 640 2.82 12.61 4.77
C THR A 640 3.23 11.25 5.32
N ILE A 641 2.69 10.86 6.48
CA ILE A 641 2.92 9.52 7.03
C ILE A 641 1.99 8.53 6.37
N ASN A 642 2.51 7.64 5.52
CA ASN A 642 1.66 6.79 4.67
C ASN A 642 2.32 5.46 4.22
N PHE A 643 1.69 4.78 3.27
CA PHE A 643 2.25 3.59 2.61
C PHE A 643 3.33 4.04 1.62
N GLY A 644 4.60 3.75 1.93
CA GLY A 644 5.73 4.25 1.13
C GLY A 644 6.92 4.58 2.01
N ASP A 645 6.65 5.00 3.25
CA ASP A 645 7.63 5.62 4.12
C ASP A 645 8.82 4.73 4.45
N VAL A 646 8.53 3.46 4.76
CA VAL A 646 9.54 2.51 5.22
C VAL A 646 9.65 1.34 4.26
N ARG A 647 10.87 1.07 3.79
CA ARG A 647 11.23 -0.13 3.03
C ARG A 647 11.90 -1.15 3.94
N VAL A 648 11.53 -2.40 3.77
CA VAL A 648 12.13 -3.55 4.46
C VAL A 648 12.93 -4.35 3.45
N ILE A 649 14.22 -4.53 3.71
CA ILE A 649 15.14 -5.31 2.87
C ILE A 649 15.59 -6.53 3.65
N GLY A 650 15.57 -7.71 3.04
CA GLY A 650 15.92 -8.97 3.66
C GLY A 650 16.85 -9.84 2.81
N PRO A 651 17.19 -11.05 3.28
CA PRO A 651 17.95 -12.04 2.53
C PRO A 651 17.22 -12.47 1.24
N ASN A 652 17.93 -13.20 0.38
CA ASN A 652 17.39 -13.77 -0.87
C ASN A 652 16.76 -12.74 -1.85
N GLY A 653 17.18 -11.47 -1.75
CA GLY A 653 16.67 -10.39 -2.59
C GLY A 653 15.32 -9.85 -2.15
N PHE A 654 14.82 -10.23 -0.97
CA PHE A 654 13.56 -9.72 -0.44
C PHE A 654 13.63 -8.21 -0.26
N ALA A 655 12.64 -7.51 -0.82
CA ALA A 655 12.41 -6.10 -0.56
C ALA A 655 10.91 -5.80 -0.65
N ALA A 656 10.36 -5.17 0.38
CA ALA A 656 8.95 -4.81 0.45
C ALA A 656 8.76 -3.44 1.10
N THR A 657 7.72 -2.71 0.70
CA THR A 657 7.28 -1.49 1.38
C THR A 657 6.41 -1.88 2.57
N ALA A 658 6.69 -1.31 3.74
CA ALA A 658 5.89 -1.54 4.93
C ALA A 658 4.55 -0.80 4.83
N ALA A 659 3.48 -1.44 5.28
CA ALA A 659 2.15 -0.86 5.29
C ALA A 659 1.86 -0.14 6.60
N LEU A 660 1.27 1.06 6.51
CA LEU A 660 0.82 1.82 7.67
C LEU A 660 -0.45 1.17 8.25
N TYR A 661 -0.37 0.76 9.52
CA TYR A 661 -1.49 0.21 10.29
C TYR A 661 -2.25 1.28 11.07
N GLY A 662 -1.53 2.23 11.67
CA GLY A 662 -2.16 3.27 12.49
C GLY A 662 -1.21 4.35 12.99
N LEU A 663 -1.79 5.42 13.53
CA LEU A 663 -1.10 6.54 14.16
C LEU A 663 -1.56 6.68 15.61
N ASP A 664 -0.68 7.14 16.49
CA ASP A 664 -1.05 7.52 17.87
C ASP A 664 -2.09 8.65 17.91
N ALA A 665 -1.99 9.61 16.99
CA ALA A 665 -2.98 10.65 16.77
C ALA A 665 -3.03 11.10 15.31
N ASN A 666 -4.23 11.11 14.72
CA ASN A 666 -4.47 11.57 13.35
C ASN A 666 -4.68 13.10 13.27
N ALA A 667 -3.71 13.86 13.75
CA ALA A 667 -3.66 15.33 13.68
C ALA A 667 -2.19 15.79 13.67
N ASN A 668 -1.83 16.97 13.18
CA ASN A 668 -0.42 17.43 13.21
C ASN A 668 0.09 17.71 14.63
N GLY A 669 1.38 17.50 14.85
CA GLY A 669 2.02 17.84 16.13
C GLY A 669 3.50 17.45 16.20
N PRO A 670 4.20 17.93 17.22
CA PRO A 670 5.67 17.86 17.29
C PRO A 670 6.22 16.44 17.47
N THR A 671 5.36 15.47 17.77
CA THR A 671 5.75 14.06 17.86
C THR A 671 4.64 13.17 17.36
N ARG A 672 4.94 12.26 16.43
CA ARG A 672 3.98 11.29 15.92
C ARG A 672 4.56 9.90 15.88
N SER A 673 3.80 8.95 16.40
CA SER A 673 4.16 7.53 16.39
C SER A 673 3.29 6.81 15.36
N ALA A 674 3.94 6.15 14.41
CA ALA A 674 3.31 5.39 13.35
C ALA A 674 3.60 3.90 13.50
N GLU A 675 2.54 3.09 13.49
CA GLU A 675 2.60 1.64 13.51
C GLU A 675 2.56 1.12 12.08
N TYR A 676 3.63 0.44 11.67
CA TYR A 676 3.77 -0.21 10.38
C TYR A 676 3.77 -1.73 10.53
N PHE A 677 3.55 -2.44 9.43
CA PHE A 677 3.88 -3.86 9.35
C PHE A 677 4.44 -4.24 7.97
N VAL A 678 5.24 -5.30 7.93
CA VAL A 678 5.67 -5.95 6.69
C VAL A 678 5.08 -7.35 6.61
N THR A 679 4.64 -7.76 5.42
CA THR A 679 4.16 -9.13 5.18
C THR A 679 5.35 -10.05 4.95
N ALA A 680 5.33 -11.25 5.53
CA ALA A 680 6.36 -12.26 5.35
C ALA A 680 6.55 -12.62 3.86
N PRO A 681 7.77 -12.90 3.39
CA PRO A 681 7.97 -13.50 2.07
C PRO A 681 7.15 -14.80 1.96
N GLY A 682 6.55 -15.07 0.80
CA GLY A 682 5.71 -16.27 0.62
C GLY A 682 4.39 -16.29 1.42
N GLY A 683 4.11 -15.29 2.28
CA GLY A 683 2.85 -15.12 3.00
C GLY A 683 2.84 -15.61 4.46
N ALA A 684 3.90 -16.26 4.93
CA ALA A 684 4.10 -16.62 6.35
C ALA A 684 5.60 -16.78 6.64
N TRP A 685 6.05 -16.35 7.82
CA TRP A 685 7.47 -16.48 8.19
C TRP A 685 7.86 -17.93 8.42
N ASP A 686 8.79 -18.43 7.61
CA ASP A 686 9.34 -19.78 7.71
C ASP A 686 10.88 -19.78 7.76
N SER A 687 11.47 -20.97 7.88
CA SER A 687 12.93 -21.11 7.98
C SER A 687 13.69 -20.67 6.73
N GLY A 688 13.03 -20.63 5.56
CA GLY A 688 13.58 -20.11 4.31
C GLY A 688 13.74 -18.59 4.33
N ASP A 689 13.01 -17.90 5.20
CA ASP A 689 13.08 -16.45 5.39
C ASP A 689 14.14 -16.02 6.40
N ASN A 690 14.85 -16.98 7.02
CA ASN A 690 15.84 -16.70 8.05
C ASN A 690 16.95 -15.77 7.55
N GLY A 691 17.27 -14.75 8.35
CA GLY A 691 18.36 -13.84 8.06
C GLY A 691 18.15 -12.44 8.63
N PHE A 692 18.98 -11.52 8.16
CA PHE A 692 18.99 -10.13 8.61
C PHE A 692 18.09 -9.25 7.73
N TYR A 693 17.22 -8.49 8.39
CA TYR A 693 16.33 -7.54 7.77
C TYR A 693 16.67 -6.11 8.21
N THR A 694 16.63 -5.19 7.26
CA THR A 694 16.89 -3.76 7.46
C THR A 694 15.62 -2.97 7.21
N LEU A 695 15.32 -2.02 8.10
CA LEU A 695 14.24 -1.05 7.96
C LEU A 695 14.86 0.29 7.53
N GLU A 696 14.45 0.79 6.37
CA GLU A 696 14.97 2.03 5.77
C GLU A 696 13.83 3.02 5.58
N LEU A 697 13.97 4.23 6.12
CA LEU A 697 13.13 5.36 5.74
C LEU A 697 13.57 5.81 4.34
N GLY A 698 12.64 5.90 3.40
CA GLY A 698 12.90 6.39 2.05
C GLY A 698 13.03 7.91 1.97
N ASP A 699 13.63 8.40 0.88
CA ASP A 699 13.64 9.84 0.56
C ASP A 699 12.22 10.30 0.17
N TYR A 700 11.91 11.58 0.44
CA TYR A 700 10.68 12.30 0.13
C TYR A 700 9.41 11.66 0.68
N GLN A 701 9.48 11.02 1.85
CA GLN A 701 8.34 10.31 2.42
C GLN A 701 7.59 11.14 3.48
N VAL A 702 8.26 11.51 4.57
CA VAL A 702 7.63 12.17 5.72
C VAL A 702 8.13 13.59 5.85
N PHE A 703 7.21 14.54 6.04
CA PHE A 703 7.51 15.96 6.14
C PHE A 703 6.94 16.59 7.42
N ASP A 704 7.49 17.73 7.80
CA ASP A 704 6.82 18.67 8.70
C ASP A 704 5.75 19.49 7.96
N VAL A 705 5.03 20.30 8.73
CA VAL A 705 4.02 21.24 8.20
C VAL A 705 4.63 22.41 7.40
N ALA A 706 5.95 22.58 7.46
CA ALA A 706 6.71 23.56 6.69
C ALA A 706 7.29 22.97 5.39
N GLY A 707 7.01 21.69 5.09
CA GLY A 707 7.44 21.01 3.88
C GLY A 707 8.88 20.50 3.90
N LYS A 708 9.53 20.38 5.06
CA LYS A 708 10.87 19.79 5.17
C LYS A 708 10.80 18.31 5.43
N GLU A 709 11.70 17.60 4.78
CA GLU A 709 11.71 16.15 4.75
C GLU A 709 12.49 15.54 5.92
N ALA A 710 12.00 14.43 6.46
CA ALA A 710 12.76 13.54 7.30
C ALA A 710 13.83 12.82 6.45
N PRO A 711 15.15 13.02 6.68
CA PRO A 711 16.18 12.45 5.82
C PRO A 711 16.15 10.93 5.79
N ALA A 712 16.30 10.35 4.59
CA ALA A 712 16.41 8.90 4.44
C ALA A 712 17.54 8.33 5.28
N LYS A 713 17.26 7.18 5.90
CA LYS A 713 18.23 6.47 6.73
C LYS A 713 17.78 5.07 7.06
N THR A 714 18.74 4.24 7.46
CA THR A 714 18.43 3.01 8.20
C THR A 714 17.85 3.37 9.56
N LEU A 715 16.60 2.99 9.80
CA LEU A 715 15.90 3.14 11.07
C LEU A 715 16.36 2.08 12.08
N GLY A 716 16.67 0.88 11.61
CA GLY A 716 17.16 -0.23 12.42
C GLY A 716 17.17 -1.56 11.66
N THR A 717 17.43 -2.64 12.38
CA THR A 717 17.43 -4.01 11.85
C THR A 717 16.69 -4.97 12.77
N PHE A 718 16.25 -6.10 12.22
CA PHE A 718 15.79 -7.26 12.98
C PHE A 718 16.28 -8.55 12.32
N THR A 719 16.24 -9.66 13.07
CA THR A 719 16.66 -10.97 12.57
C THR A 719 15.48 -11.92 12.62
N VAL A 720 15.24 -12.61 11.50
CA VAL A 720 14.31 -13.75 11.45
C VAL A 720 15.11 -15.01 11.71
N ASN A 721 14.68 -15.78 12.70
CA ASN A 721 15.28 -17.05 13.10
C ASN A 721 14.17 -18.03 13.49
N VAL A 722 13.39 -18.43 12.50
CA VAL A 722 12.37 -19.46 12.56
C VAL A 722 13.04 -20.83 12.40
N PRO A 723 12.92 -21.75 13.38
CA PRO A 723 13.41 -23.11 13.21
C PRO A 723 12.67 -23.83 12.06
N PRO A 724 13.33 -24.70 11.30
CA PRO A 724 12.65 -25.50 10.29
C PRO A 724 11.62 -26.44 10.93
N PRO A 725 10.54 -26.82 10.21
CA PRO A 725 9.55 -27.77 10.69
C PRO A 725 10.17 -29.16 10.91
N GLU A 726 9.58 -29.96 11.80
CA GLU A 726 10.02 -31.35 12.01
C GLU A 726 9.78 -32.15 10.70
N THR A 727 10.85 -32.52 9.99
CA THR A 727 10.78 -33.28 8.71
C THR A 727 10.65 -34.78 8.91
N ARG A 728 10.86 -35.25 10.15
CA ARG A 728 10.75 -36.65 10.53
C ARG A 728 10.17 -36.77 11.95
N PRO A 729 9.23 -37.68 12.21
CA PRO A 729 8.66 -37.84 13.55
C PRO A 729 9.71 -38.39 14.51
N ARG A 730 9.60 -37.98 15.78
CA ARG A 730 10.30 -38.63 16.88
C ARG A 730 9.95 -40.12 16.89
N ILE A 731 10.90 -40.96 17.33
CA ILE A 731 10.62 -42.40 17.45
C ILE A 731 9.44 -42.67 18.39
N ASP A 732 9.31 -41.80 19.40
CA ASP A 732 8.22 -41.76 20.34
C ASP A 732 7.78 -40.30 20.51
N LEU A 733 6.56 -40.03 20.09
CA LEU A 733 5.93 -38.73 20.10
C LEU A 733 5.39 -38.38 21.50
N ALA A 734 5.54 -39.23 22.52
CA ALA A 734 4.95 -39.03 23.85
C ALA A 734 5.97 -38.74 24.99
N GLU A 735 7.24 -38.48 24.65
CA GLU A 735 8.33 -38.40 25.62
C GLU A 735 8.56 -36.99 26.17
N LEU A 736 7.85 -36.67 27.26
CA LEU A 736 7.96 -35.38 27.98
C LEU A 736 7.74 -34.15 27.10
N ASN A 737 6.81 -34.27 26.16
CA ASN A 737 6.51 -33.28 25.14
C ASN A 737 4.99 -33.02 25.03
N ALA A 738 4.25 -33.14 26.12
CA ALA A 738 2.81 -32.84 26.13
C ALA A 738 2.47 -31.42 25.63
N SER A 739 3.42 -30.48 25.66
CA SER A 739 3.30 -29.14 25.06
C SER A 739 3.17 -29.15 23.53
N ASP A 740 3.65 -30.21 22.88
CA ASP A 740 3.58 -30.41 21.43
C ASP A 740 2.26 -31.08 21.03
N TRP A 741 1.37 -31.35 21.99
CA TRP A 741 0.07 -31.95 21.75
C TRP A 741 -1.05 -30.98 22.12
N PHE A 742 -1.88 -30.68 21.13
CA PHE A 742 -3.11 -29.93 21.29
C PHE A 742 -4.27 -30.87 21.68
N ALA A 743 -5.06 -30.50 22.68
CA ALA A 743 -6.25 -31.24 23.09
C ALA A 743 -7.51 -30.39 22.94
N LEU A 744 -8.55 -30.99 22.36
CA LEU A 744 -9.85 -30.35 22.16
C LEU A 744 -10.98 -31.22 22.69
N ALA A 745 -12.02 -30.57 23.23
CA ALA A 745 -13.32 -31.17 23.50
C ALA A 745 -14.40 -30.11 23.23
N ALA A 746 -15.36 -30.40 22.36
CA ALA A 746 -16.38 -29.43 22.00
C ALA A 746 -17.30 -29.09 23.19
N GLY A 747 -17.39 -27.80 23.53
CA GLY A 747 -18.23 -27.30 24.62
C GLY A 747 -17.73 -27.65 26.03
N ALA A 748 -16.49 -28.11 26.19
CA ALA A 748 -15.88 -28.48 27.46
C ALA A 748 -14.40 -28.08 27.55
N THR A 749 -13.76 -28.35 28.70
CA THR A 749 -12.32 -28.12 28.86
C THR A 749 -11.53 -29.36 28.45
N ALA A 750 -10.36 -29.14 27.84
CA ALA A 750 -9.41 -30.18 27.47
C ALA A 750 -7.98 -29.67 27.75
N SER A 751 -7.08 -30.56 28.18
CA SER A 751 -5.68 -30.22 28.47
C SER A 751 -4.76 -31.41 28.33
N THR A 752 -3.49 -31.13 28.04
CA THR A 752 -2.39 -32.09 28.02
C THR A 752 -1.40 -31.83 29.15
N SER A 753 -0.75 -32.88 29.63
CA SER A 753 0.35 -32.81 30.60
C SER A 753 1.24 -34.03 30.51
N ASP A 754 2.52 -33.93 30.85
CA ASP A 754 3.41 -35.09 30.92
C ASP A 754 3.15 -35.92 32.18
N ASP A 755 3.17 -37.26 32.05
CA ASP A 755 3.09 -38.18 33.18
C ASP A 755 4.28 -39.14 33.18
N ALA A 756 5.30 -38.81 33.98
CA ALA A 756 6.47 -39.66 34.16
C ALA A 756 6.18 -40.93 34.97
N ALA A 757 5.04 -41.06 35.67
CA ALA A 757 4.76 -42.24 36.49
C ALA A 757 3.98 -43.32 35.72
N ARG A 758 3.03 -42.90 34.89
CA ARG A 758 2.17 -43.80 34.13
C ARG A 758 2.64 -43.89 32.68
N ARG A 759 3.54 -44.83 32.42
CA ARG A 759 4.14 -45.08 31.10
C ARG A 759 4.46 -46.56 30.88
N THR A 760 4.83 -46.88 29.66
CA THR A 760 5.16 -48.20 29.09
C THR A 760 6.57 -48.22 28.49
N LEU A 761 7.04 -47.10 27.94
CA LEU A 761 8.39 -46.91 27.41
C LEU A 761 8.97 -45.55 27.86
N GLY A 762 10.29 -45.39 27.71
CA GLY A 762 11.03 -44.14 27.95
C GLY A 762 10.83 -43.42 29.29
N ASP A 763 10.76 -42.10 29.22
CA ASP A 763 10.83 -41.15 30.34
C ASP A 763 9.45 -40.63 30.76
N GLY A 764 8.45 -40.61 29.87
CA GLY A 764 7.08 -40.18 30.19
C GLY A 764 6.04 -40.57 29.15
N SER A 765 4.77 -40.24 29.44
CA SER A 765 3.65 -40.37 28.50
C SER A 765 2.86 -39.07 28.44
N VAL A 766 2.05 -38.89 27.38
CA VAL A 766 1.17 -37.74 27.23
C VAL A 766 -0.19 -38.05 27.85
N ARG A 767 -0.54 -37.31 28.90
CA ARG A 767 -1.84 -37.38 29.58
C ARG A 767 -2.79 -36.35 28.98
N PHE A 768 -3.85 -36.82 28.32
CA PHE A 768 -4.97 -36.03 27.83
C PHE A 768 -6.15 -36.12 28.81
N GLU A 769 -6.58 -34.98 29.36
CA GLU A 769 -7.71 -34.88 30.30
C GLU A 769 -8.79 -33.94 29.76
N THR A 770 -10.05 -34.37 29.85
CA THR A 770 -11.19 -33.53 29.45
C THR A 770 -12.36 -33.66 30.42
N THR A 771 -13.18 -32.61 30.51
CA THR A 771 -14.44 -32.58 31.29
C THR A 771 -15.68 -32.97 30.48
N GLY A 772 -15.59 -33.05 29.14
CA GLY A 772 -16.67 -33.44 28.24
C GLY A 772 -16.24 -34.59 27.31
N GLY A 773 -17.19 -35.21 26.63
CA GLY A 773 -16.93 -36.40 25.80
C GLY A 773 -17.33 -36.26 24.32
N PHE A 774 -17.68 -35.06 23.87
CA PHE A 774 -18.21 -34.80 22.53
C PHE A 774 -17.15 -34.13 21.65
N ASP A 775 -16.93 -34.67 20.45
CA ASP A 775 -15.94 -34.24 19.46
C ASP A 775 -14.58 -33.96 20.11
N THR A 776 -13.98 -34.98 20.72
CA THR A 776 -12.70 -34.83 21.42
C THR A 776 -11.55 -35.51 20.68
N TYR A 777 -10.42 -34.82 20.62
CA TYR A 777 -9.21 -35.36 20.03
C TYR A 777 -7.95 -34.77 20.66
N LEU A 778 -6.87 -35.53 20.50
CA LEU A 778 -5.50 -35.13 20.76
C LEU A 778 -4.78 -35.02 19.40
N ARG A 779 -4.09 -33.91 19.13
CA ARG A 779 -3.41 -33.63 17.85
C ARG A 779 -1.96 -33.22 18.10
N TYR A 780 -1.01 -33.81 17.36
CA TYR A 780 0.40 -33.42 17.45
C TYR A 780 0.67 -32.15 16.64
N GLU A 781 1.08 -31.09 17.29
CA GLU A 781 1.23 -29.74 16.73
C GLU A 781 2.35 -28.99 17.48
N PRO A 782 3.63 -29.36 17.25
CA PRO A 782 4.75 -28.68 17.90
C PRO A 782 4.85 -27.23 17.42
N PRO A 783 5.43 -26.32 18.22
CA PRO A 783 5.49 -24.88 17.89
C PRO A 783 6.15 -24.53 16.55
N ASN A 784 7.03 -25.39 16.03
CA ASN A 784 7.75 -25.16 14.77
C ASN A 784 7.04 -25.80 13.55
N GLY A 785 5.90 -26.46 13.75
CA GLY A 785 5.20 -27.19 12.70
C GLY A 785 5.88 -28.50 12.30
N VAL A 786 5.23 -29.23 11.40
CA VAL A 786 5.60 -30.60 11.00
C VAL A 786 5.44 -30.74 9.47
N SER A 787 6.41 -31.40 8.84
CA SER A 787 6.36 -31.82 7.43
C SER A 787 7.03 -33.19 7.30
N TRP A 788 6.45 -34.20 7.94
CA TRP A 788 7.02 -35.53 8.01
C TRP A 788 7.03 -36.27 6.67
N ASP A 789 8.21 -36.74 6.25
CA ASP A 789 8.31 -37.77 5.22
C ASP A 789 8.02 -39.15 5.83
N LEU A 790 6.80 -39.62 5.59
CA LEU A 790 6.30 -40.92 5.99
C LEU A 790 6.08 -41.83 4.77
N ALA A 791 6.73 -41.57 3.63
CA ALA A 791 6.60 -42.39 2.42
C ALA A 791 6.95 -43.86 2.71
N ASP A 792 8.03 -44.08 3.46
CA ASP A 792 8.57 -45.40 3.83
C ASP A 792 7.95 -45.99 5.12
N ALA A 793 7.15 -45.22 5.86
CA ALA A 793 6.44 -45.74 7.02
C ALA A 793 5.42 -46.80 6.59
N THR A 794 5.49 -48.00 7.18
CA THR A 794 4.51 -49.07 6.90
C THR A 794 3.56 -49.33 8.07
N GLN A 795 3.91 -48.86 9.26
CA GLN A 795 3.16 -49.06 10.48
C GLN A 795 3.32 -47.87 11.46
N PHE A 796 2.20 -47.46 12.06
CA PHE A 796 2.16 -46.57 13.22
C PHE A 796 1.79 -47.38 14.46
N ARG A 797 2.54 -47.22 15.54
CA ARG A 797 2.33 -47.93 16.82
C ARG A 797 2.08 -46.92 17.92
N PHE A 798 1.28 -47.31 18.90
CA PHE A 798 1.06 -46.55 20.13
C PHE A 798 0.47 -47.46 21.20
N ASP A 799 0.78 -47.13 22.45
CA ASP A 799 0.17 -47.71 23.64
C ASP A 799 -0.86 -46.70 24.19
N LEU A 800 -2.03 -47.20 24.61
CA LEU A 800 -3.10 -46.37 25.16
C LEU A 800 -3.58 -46.92 26.51
N TYR A 801 -3.79 -46.04 27.47
CA TYR A 801 -4.48 -46.32 28.73
C TYR A 801 -5.64 -45.34 28.90
N ALA A 802 -6.78 -45.81 29.39
CA ALA A 802 -7.94 -44.97 29.64
C ALA A 802 -8.47 -45.07 31.07
N GLU A 803 -8.81 -43.92 31.64
CA GLU A 803 -9.70 -43.78 32.78
C GLU A 803 -10.98 -43.09 32.31
N ASN A 804 -12.06 -43.87 32.17
CA ASN A 804 -13.34 -43.37 31.71
C ASN A 804 -14.43 -43.68 32.77
N PRO A 805 -14.96 -42.64 33.45
CA PRO A 805 -15.99 -42.79 34.48
C PRO A 805 -17.39 -43.07 33.91
N SER A 806 -17.60 -42.94 32.60
CA SER A 806 -18.91 -43.21 31.98
C SER A 806 -19.33 -44.67 32.18
N PRO A 807 -20.58 -44.93 32.60
CA PRO A 807 -21.12 -46.28 32.69
C PRO A 807 -21.30 -46.93 31.31
N PHE A 808 -21.32 -46.12 30.23
CA PHE A 808 -21.46 -46.59 28.85
C PHE A 808 -20.12 -46.75 28.13
N GLY A 809 -19.02 -46.29 28.74
CA GLY A 809 -17.68 -46.36 28.15
C GLY A 809 -17.46 -45.35 27.02
N PHE A 810 -16.50 -45.64 26.15
CA PHE A 810 -16.29 -44.87 24.91
C PHE A 810 -17.33 -45.26 23.87
N GLN A 811 -17.78 -44.27 23.11
CA GLN A 811 -18.70 -44.45 22.01
C GLN A 811 -17.97 -44.52 20.67
N ALA A 812 -18.63 -45.13 19.69
CA ALA A 812 -18.15 -45.31 18.32
C ALA A 812 -16.80 -46.03 18.19
N GLU A 813 -16.46 -46.42 16.97
CA GLU A 813 -15.10 -46.82 16.62
C GLU A 813 -14.15 -45.61 16.71
N PRO A 814 -12.95 -45.79 17.27
CA PRO A 814 -12.01 -44.68 17.35
C PRO A 814 -11.53 -44.26 15.98
N ILE A 815 -11.19 -42.99 15.86
CA ILE A 815 -10.60 -42.40 14.66
C ILE A 815 -9.14 -42.04 14.97
N ILE A 816 -8.22 -42.58 14.17
CA ILE A 816 -6.86 -42.09 14.06
C ILE A 816 -6.72 -41.45 12.69
N ARG A 817 -6.27 -40.19 12.62
CA ARG A 817 -6.15 -39.46 11.35
C ARG A 817 -4.74 -38.95 11.16
N PHE A 818 -4.19 -39.14 9.97
CA PHE A 818 -2.95 -38.50 9.53
C PHE A 818 -3.32 -37.48 8.47
N VAL A 819 -2.92 -36.23 8.66
CA VAL A 819 -3.29 -35.10 7.80
C VAL A 819 -2.02 -34.58 7.13
N ASP A 820 -2.08 -34.22 5.86
CA ASP A 820 -0.97 -33.60 5.15
C ASP A 820 -1.04 -32.06 5.17
N ALA A 821 -0.06 -31.41 4.56
CA ALA A 821 0.05 -29.96 4.53
C ALA A 821 -1.13 -29.25 3.81
N ASP A 822 -1.88 -29.93 2.94
CA ASP A 822 -3.02 -29.35 2.21
C ASP A 822 -4.36 -29.61 2.91
N GLY A 823 -4.35 -30.39 4.00
CA GLY A 823 -5.54 -30.79 4.75
C GLY A 823 -6.20 -32.07 4.22
N ASP A 824 -5.60 -32.74 3.23
CA ASP A 824 -5.99 -34.09 2.83
C ASP A 824 -5.55 -35.09 3.91
N ALA A 825 -6.29 -36.18 4.09
CA ALA A 825 -6.08 -37.05 5.26
C ALA A 825 -6.27 -38.54 4.97
N MET A 826 -5.49 -39.37 5.66
CA MET A 826 -5.78 -40.80 5.82
C MET A 826 -6.44 -41.05 7.17
N GLU A 827 -7.68 -41.50 7.15
CA GLU A 827 -8.47 -41.81 8.35
C GLU A 827 -8.55 -43.31 8.60
N PHE A 828 -8.24 -43.74 9.83
CA PHE A 828 -8.31 -45.13 10.27
C PHE A 828 -9.38 -45.35 11.32
N ARG A 829 -10.19 -46.38 11.11
CA ARG A 829 -11.25 -46.84 12.02
C ARG A 829 -11.10 -48.32 12.34
N TYR A 830 -11.47 -48.74 13.56
CA TYR A 830 -11.32 -50.13 14.00
C TYR A 830 -12.60 -50.95 13.90
N TYR A 831 -12.46 -52.19 13.41
CA TYR A 831 -13.56 -53.13 13.22
C TYR A 831 -13.29 -54.46 13.93
N ARG A 832 -14.35 -55.12 14.40
CA ARG A 832 -14.32 -56.49 14.94
C ARG A 832 -15.46 -57.30 14.32
N ASN A 833 -15.14 -58.44 13.74
CA ASN A 833 -16.10 -59.31 13.03
C ASN A 833 -16.97 -58.57 11.99
N GLY A 834 -16.39 -57.59 11.31
CA GLY A 834 -17.02 -56.84 10.22
C GLY A 834 -17.81 -55.61 10.65
N SER A 835 -17.98 -55.36 11.96
CA SER A 835 -18.69 -54.19 12.50
C SER A 835 -17.74 -53.20 13.17
N PRO A 836 -18.03 -51.88 13.16
CA PRO A 836 -17.25 -50.91 13.91
C PRO A 836 -17.22 -51.28 15.41
N TYR A 837 -16.06 -51.11 16.05
CA TYR A 837 -15.86 -51.54 17.43
C TYR A 837 -15.22 -50.45 18.29
N PRO A 838 -15.79 -50.12 19.47
CA PRO A 838 -15.28 -49.07 20.35
C PRO A 838 -14.05 -49.52 21.13
N LEU A 839 -12.93 -49.58 20.43
CA LEU A 839 -11.67 -50.21 20.87
C LEU A 839 -11.11 -49.61 22.18
N TRP A 840 -11.32 -48.32 22.44
CA TRP A 840 -10.84 -47.65 23.66
C TRP A 840 -11.42 -48.25 24.95
N ASN A 841 -12.55 -48.95 24.87
CA ASN A 841 -13.06 -49.70 26.02
C ASN A 841 -12.13 -50.83 26.47
N ASP A 842 -11.32 -51.40 25.58
CA ASP A 842 -10.36 -52.46 25.90
C ASP A 842 -9.14 -51.92 26.68
N ALA A 843 -8.90 -50.61 26.62
CA ALA A 843 -7.82 -49.88 27.31
C ALA A 843 -8.24 -49.28 28.66
N ARG A 844 -9.48 -49.51 29.11
CA ARG A 844 -9.95 -49.02 30.41
C ARG A 844 -9.26 -49.76 31.54
N GLY A 845 -8.51 -49.03 32.36
CA GLY A 845 -7.84 -49.58 33.53
C GLY A 845 -6.57 -50.40 33.24
N ALA A 846 -6.17 -50.57 31.97
CA ALA A 846 -4.98 -51.32 31.57
C ALA A 846 -4.40 -50.81 30.23
N TRP A 847 -3.08 -50.77 30.13
CA TRP A 847 -2.39 -50.43 28.88
C TRP A 847 -2.70 -51.44 27.77
N ARG A 848 -2.94 -50.93 26.56
CA ARG A 848 -3.13 -51.71 25.34
C ARG A 848 -2.25 -51.17 24.23
N SER A 849 -1.48 -52.06 23.63
CA SER A 849 -0.68 -51.75 22.45
C SER A 849 -1.49 -51.90 21.18
N HIS A 850 -1.34 -50.91 20.31
CA HIS A 850 -2.01 -50.84 19.02
C HIS A 850 -0.98 -50.64 17.91
N ALA A 851 -1.30 -51.19 16.75
CA ALA A 851 -0.52 -51.04 15.53
C ALA A 851 -1.46 -50.87 14.33
N ILE A 852 -1.18 -49.89 13.48
CA ILE A 852 -1.92 -49.57 12.28
C ILE A 852 -0.99 -49.73 11.10
N ASP A 853 -1.33 -50.61 10.16
CA ASP A 853 -0.59 -50.73 8.90
C ASP A 853 -0.98 -49.58 7.97
N VAL A 854 -0.25 -48.46 8.05
CA VAL A 854 -0.66 -47.16 7.51
C VAL A 854 -0.73 -47.09 5.98
N LYS A 855 -0.15 -48.06 5.27
CA LYS A 855 -0.21 -48.18 3.81
C LYS A 855 -1.14 -49.30 3.32
N SER A 856 -1.77 -50.03 4.22
CA SER A 856 -2.58 -51.18 3.87
C SER A 856 -3.93 -50.75 3.28
N THR A 857 -4.27 -51.29 2.11
CA THR A 857 -5.62 -51.17 1.52
C THR A 857 -6.55 -52.30 1.95
N ALA A 858 -6.07 -53.22 2.79
CA ALA A 858 -6.86 -54.36 3.25
C ALA A 858 -8.03 -53.91 4.13
N GLN A 859 -9.16 -54.59 3.99
CA GLN A 859 -10.38 -54.33 4.75
C GLN A 859 -10.70 -55.54 5.64
N PRO A 860 -9.89 -55.83 6.67
CA PRO A 860 -10.03 -57.05 7.46
C PRO A 860 -11.37 -57.07 8.22
N ALA A 861 -11.88 -58.29 8.49
CA ALA A 861 -13.05 -58.45 9.34
C ALA A 861 -12.77 -57.99 10.78
N THR A 862 -11.56 -58.18 11.28
CA THR A 862 -11.11 -57.66 12.58
C THR A 862 -9.77 -56.96 12.40
N GLY A 863 -9.72 -55.66 12.68
CA GLY A 863 -8.54 -54.82 12.48
C GLY A 863 -8.87 -53.37 12.09
N TRP A 864 -7.82 -52.59 11.85
CA TRP A 864 -7.92 -51.22 11.34
C TRP A 864 -8.25 -51.20 9.85
N ARG A 865 -9.02 -50.21 9.42
CA ARG A 865 -9.38 -49.94 8.03
C ARG A 865 -9.08 -48.48 7.72
N GLY A 866 -8.26 -48.24 6.70
CA GLY A 866 -7.91 -46.90 6.22
C GLY A 866 -8.87 -46.41 5.13
N THR A 867 -9.21 -45.13 5.15
CA THR A 867 -9.96 -44.42 4.11
C THR A 867 -9.27 -43.10 3.82
N ALA A 868 -8.93 -42.85 2.56
CA ALA A 868 -8.39 -41.56 2.13
C ALA A 868 -9.51 -40.53 1.98
N ILE A 869 -9.26 -39.33 2.49
CA ILE A 869 -10.06 -38.11 2.31
C ILE A 869 -9.18 -37.19 1.46
N GLY A 870 -9.62 -36.89 0.23
CA GLY A 870 -8.78 -36.22 -0.76
C GLY A 870 -7.68 -37.13 -1.31
N THR A 871 -6.49 -36.58 -1.50
CA THR A 871 -5.28 -37.24 -2.04
C THR A 871 -4.08 -37.11 -1.11
N PRO A 872 -4.08 -37.83 0.04
CA PRO A 872 -3.10 -37.61 1.10
C PRO A 872 -1.66 -37.89 0.63
N ASP A 873 -0.78 -36.91 0.80
CA ASP A 873 0.64 -37.00 0.46
C ASP A 873 1.48 -37.40 1.67
N TRP A 874 1.92 -38.65 1.67
CA TRP A 874 2.70 -39.22 2.76
C TRP A 874 4.12 -38.67 2.87
N SER A 875 4.61 -37.91 1.89
CA SER A 875 5.95 -37.29 1.96
C SER A 875 5.98 -35.96 2.74
N ARG A 876 4.81 -35.45 3.15
CA ARG A 876 4.66 -34.15 3.83
C ARG A 876 3.48 -34.15 4.81
N MET A 877 3.40 -35.19 5.62
CA MET A 877 2.37 -35.32 6.64
C MET A 877 2.59 -34.25 7.71
N SER A 878 1.53 -33.52 8.06
CA SER A 878 1.59 -32.33 8.93
C SER A 878 1.13 -32.60 10.36
N THR A 879 0.39 -33.68 10.62
CA THR A 879 -0.02 -34.05 11.98
C THR A 879 -0.59 -35.47 12.08
N VAL A 880 -0.71 -35.96 13.33
CA VAL A 880 -1.54 -37.11 13.71
C VAL A 880 -2.59 -36.69 14.74
N GLU A 881 -3.83 -37.12 14.53
CA GLU A 881 -4.96 -36.93 15.44
C GLU A 881 -5.43 -38.26 16.03
N ILE A 882 -5.73 -38.28 17.32
CA ILE A 882 -6.29 -39.41 18.07
C ILE A 882 -7.61 -38.97 18.68
N HIS A 883 -8.71 -39.49 18.15
CA HIS A 883 -10.06 -39.13 18.57
C HIS A 883 -10.59 -40.13 19.59
N ALA A 884 -11.37 -39.64 20.55
CA ALA A 884 -12.03 -40.46 21.55
C ALA A 884 -13.29 -39.77 22.09
N ASP A 885 -14.44 -40.40 21.97
CA ASP A 885 -15.69 -39.80 22.43
C ASP A 885 -16.38 -40.66 23.49
N THR A 886 -17.19 -40.02 24.34
CA THR A 886 -18.15 -40.68 25.24
C THR A 886 -19.52 -40.03 25.10
N TRP A 887 -20.56 -40.67 25.63
CA TRP A 887 -21.93 -40.16 25.53
C TRP A 887 -22.22 -38.95 26.43
N ASP A 888 -21.51 -38.81 27.54
CA ASP A 888 -22.00 -38.02 28.69
C ASP A 888 -20.94 -37.56 29.71
N PHE A 889 -19.68 -38.01 29.64
CA PHE A 889 -18.65 -37.68 30.64
C PHE A 889 -17.27 -37.33 30.04
N GLY A 890 -16.55 -36.44 30.71
CA GLY A 890 -15.10 -36.33 30.54
C GLY A 890 -14.36 -37.61 30.91
N PHE A 891 -13.13 -37.74 30.43
CA PHE A 891 -12.26 -38.89 30.67
C PHE A 891 -10.79 -38.46 30.69
N THR A 892 -9.90 -39.41 31.01
CA THR A 892 -8.46 -39.24 30.87
C THR A 892 -7.87 -40.36 30.01
N LEU A 893 -7.05 -40.00 29.03
CA LEU A 893 -6.24 -40.92 28.24
C LEU A 893 -4.76 -40.67 28.51
N TRP A 894 -3.97 -41.74 28.47
CA TRP A 894 -2.52 -41.66 28.37
C TRP A 894 -2.10 -42.32 27.06
N LEU A 895 -1.35 -41.57 26.27
CA LEU A 895 -0.71 -42.01 25.04
C LEU A 895 0.77 -42.18 25.30
N ASP A 896 1.32 -43.31 24.90
CA ASP A 896 2.74 -43.60 25.02
C ASP A 896 3.22 -44.45 23.83
N ARG A 897 4.52 -44.56 23.58
CA ARG A 897 5.08 -45.38 22.50
C ARG A 897 4.52 -45.02 21.12
N ALA A 898 4.16 -43.76 20.92
CA ALA A 898 3.48 -43.30 19.72
C ALA A 898 4.50 -42.99 18.62
N GLY A 899 4.59 -43.82 17.59
CA GLY A 899 5.63 -43.63 16.57
C GLY A 899 5.49 -44.50 15.33
N PHE A 900 6.24 -44.14 14.30
CA PHE A 900 6.27 -44.84 13.02
C PHE A 900 7.46 -45.79 12.92
N ASN A 901 7.31 -46.88 12.18
CA ASN A 901 8.41 -47.82 11.92
C ASN A 901 9.31 -47.36 10.77
N LEU A 902 9.88 -46.16 10.87
CA LEU A 902 10.80 -45.64 9.86
C LEU A 902 12.18 -46.33 9.93
N PRO A 903 12.90 -46.47 8.80
CA PRO A 903 14.25 -47.02 8.79
C PRO A 903 15.23 -46.13 9.58
N VAL A 904 15.88 -46.64 10.63
CA VAL A 904 16.84 -45.85 11.43
C VAL A 904 18.10 -45.55 10.60
N ILE A 905 18.48 -44.27 10.50
CA ILE A 905 19.76 -43.86 9.91
C ILE A 905 20.86 -44.13 10.93
N ALA A 906 21.93 -44.81 10.52
CA ALA A 906 22.98 -45.24 11.45
C ALA A 906 23.71 -44.04 12.06
N GLY A 907 23.60 -43.86 13.37
CA GLY A 907 24.24 -42.76 14.10
C GLY A 907 23.36 -41.51 14.29
N ASP A 908 22.19 -41.46 13.65
CA ASP A 908 21.18 -40.42 13.87
C ASP A 908 20.30 -40.83 15.07
N TYR A 909 20.70 -40.39 16.26
CA TYR A 909 20.08 -40.74 17.55
C TYR A 909 19.01 -39.73 17.99
N SER A 910 18.95 -38.59 17.32
CA SER A 910 17.90 -37.59 17.46
C SER A 910 16.79 -37.75 16.42
N ASN A 911 17.03 -38.58 15.40
CA ASN A 911 16.14 -38.97 14.32
C ASN A 911 15.71 -37.80 13.42
N ASP A 912 16.61 -36.84 13.20
CA ASP A 912 16.40 -35.61 12.41
C ASP A 912 17.02 -35.67 11.00
N GLU A 913 17.45 -36.87 10.58
CA GLU A 913 18.11 -37.15 9.30
C GLU A 913 19.53 -36.60 9.14
N LEU A 914 20.05 -35.96 10.20
CA LEU A 914 21.43 -35.53 10.28
C LEU A 914 22.18 -36.44 11.26
N VAL A 915 23.50 -36.55 11.07
CA VAL A 915 24.38 -37.15 12.08
C VAL A 915 25.30 -36.05 12.57
N ASP A 916 24.96 -35.46 13.71
CA ASP A 916 25.54 -34.23 14.23
C ASP A 916 25.70 -34.20 15.76
N GLY A 917 25.92 -33.02 16.35
CA GLY A 917 26.13 -32.88 17.79
C GLY A 917 24.91 -33.20 18.66
N ALA A 918 23.70 -33.10 18.13
CA ALA A 918 22.45 -33.43 18.84
C ALA A 918 22.36 -34.95 19.11
N ASP A 919 22.80 -35.77 18.16
CA ASP A 919 22.85 -37.23 18.32
C ASP A 919 23.86 -37.67 19.37
N PHE A 920 25.03 -37.02 19.39
CA PHE A 920 26.04 -37.28 20.41
C PHE A 920 25.49 -36.96 21.80
N LEU A 921 24.73 -35.87 21.93
CA LEU A 921 24.10 -35.48 23.19
C LEU A 921 22.98 -36.45 23.59
N ALA A 922 22.19 -36.94 22.61
CA ALA A 922 21.17 -37.96 22.83
C ALA A 922 21.76 -39.28 23.33
N TRP A 923 22.89 -39.71 22.76
CA TRP A 923 23.68 -40.85 23.22
C TRP A 923 24.27 -40.62 24.61
N GLN A 924 24.90 -39.46 24.83
CA GLN A 924 25.57 -39.15 26.09
C GLN A 924 24.59 -39.18 27.27
N ARG A 925 23.38 -38.65 27.10
CA ARG A 925 22.33 -38.63 28.13
C ARG A 925 21.81 -40.02 28.48
N ARG A 926 21.88 -40.97 27.54
CA ARG A 926 21.36 -42.34 27.67
C ARG A 926 22.45 -43.38 27.85
N PHE A 927 23.70 -42.96 28.02
CA PHE A 927 24.84 -43.86 28.19
C PHE A 927 24.66 -44.80 29.38
N GLY A 928 24.75 -46.11 29.13
CA GLY A 928 24.53 -47.18 30.10
C GLY A 928 23.07 -47.61 30.26
N SER A 929 22.13 -47.02 29.51
CA SER A 929 20.73 -47.44 29.46
C SER A 929 20.52 -48.62 28.50
N ARG A 930 19.27 -49.11 28.45
CA ARG A 930 18.81 -50.11 27.48
C ARG A 930 17.84 -49.47 26.48
N ASP A 931 17.99 -48.18 26.24
CA ASP A 931 17.12 -47.43 25.35
C ASP A 931 17.37 -47.86 23.90
N PRO A 932 16.42 -48.58 23.26
CA PRO A 932 16.59 -49.03 21.89
C PRO A 932 16.66 -47.86 20.88
N MET A 933 16.33 -46.64 21.30
CA MET A 933 16.36 -45.43 20.48
C MET A 933 17.78 -44.93 20.19
N VAL A 934 18.74 -45.26 21.07
CA VAL A 934 20.15 -44.85 20.93
C VAL A 934 21.13 -46.04 20.90
N ASP A 935 20.57 -47.25 20.92
CA ASP A 935 21.27 -48.53 20.71
C ASP A 935 21.37 -48.82 19.20
N GLY A 936 22.07 -47.93 18.48
CA GLY A 936 22.23 -48.00 17.03
C GLY A 936 22.96 -49.27 16.54
N ASP A 937 23.76 -49.92 17.38
CA ASP A 937 24.39 -51.20 17.06
C ASP A 937 23.51 -52.42 17.40
N VAL A 938 22.35 -52.17 18.01
CA VAL A 938 21.36 -53.17 18.41
C VAL A 938 21.94 -54.22 19.36
N SER A 939 22.92 -53.84 20.18
CA SER A 939 23.56 -54.72 21.17
C SER A 939 22.70 -54.92 22.42
N GLY A 940 21.65 -54.11 22.59
CA GLY A 940 20.76 -54.08 23.74
C GLY A 940 21.26 -53.19 24.87
N GLN A 941 22.29 -52.36 24.64
CA GLN A 941 22.86 -51.43 25.61
C GLN A 941 23.43 -50.19 24.90
N VAL A 942 23.02 -49.00 25.35
CA VAL A 942 23.62 -47.75 24.88
C VAL A 942 25.03 -47.62 25.44
N ALA A 943 26.04 -47.91 24.62
CA ALA A 943 27.42 -48.09 25.02
C ALA A 943 28.40 -47.54 23.98
N ALA A 944 29.66 -47.98 24.04
CA ALA A 944 30.72 -47.51 23.16
C ALA A 944 30.53 -47.92 21.68
N GLY A 945 29.75 -48.98 21.41
CA GLY A 945 29.44 -49.42 20.05
C GLY A 945 28.55 -48.43 19.29
N ASP A 946 27.62 -47.79 19.99
CA ASP A 946 26.75 -46.73 19.45
C ASP A 946 27.55 -45.45 19.17
N LEU A 947 28.42 -45.04 20.11
CA LEU A 947 29.30 -43.89 19.86
C LEU A 947 30.18 -44.11 18.61
N ALA A 948 30.61 -45.35 18.36
CA ALA A 948 31.39 -45.67 17.17
C ALA A 948 30.57 -45.56 15.87
N LEU A 949 29.26 -45.89 15.91
CA LEU A 949 28.33 -45.70 14.80
C LEU A 949 28.06 -44.21 14.52
N TRP A 950 27.81 -43.41 15.55
CA TRP A 950 27.69 -41.96 15.40
C TRP A 950 28.96 -41.35 14.78
N SER A 951 30.13 -41.67 15.36
CA SER A 951 31.41 -41.13 14.89
C SER A 951 31.74 -41.53 13.45
N ALA A 952 31.25 -42.67 12.97
CA ALA A 952 31.50 -43.13 11.60
C ALA A 952 30.65 -42.39 10.56
N ASN A 953 29.47 -41.88 10.94
CA ASN A 953 28.52 -41.25 10.03
C ASN A 953 28.52 -39.71 10.15
N PHE A 954 29.02 -39.15 11.25
CA PHE A 954 29.22 -37.69 11.46
C PHE A 954 29.96 -36.94 10.33
N PRO A 955 30.98 -37.50 9.64
CA PRO A 955 31.70 -36.77 8.57
C PRO A 955 30.93 -36.64 7.24
N GLN A 956 29.85 -37.40 7.02
CA GLN A 956 29.15 -37.42 5.73
C GLN A 956 28.17 -36.24 5.57
N SER A 957 27.71 -35.62 6.66
CA SER A 957 26.76 -34.49 6.67
C SER A 957 27.42 -33.14 6.36
N GLN A 958 28.72 -32.94 6.66
CA GLN A 958 29.41 -31.67 6.37
C GLN A 958 29.76 -31.46 4.89
N ALA A 959 29.88 -32.51 4.08
CA ALA A 959 30.25 -32.38 2.67
C ALA A 959 29.13 -31.80 1.78
N ALA A 960 27.86 -31.86 2.21
CA ALA A 960 26.71 -31.33 1.49
C ALA A 960 26.53 -29.80 1.67
N ALA A 961 26.82 -29.27 2.86
CA ALA A 961 26.59 -27.87 3.23
C ALA A 961 27.55 -26.86 2.54
N VAL A 962 28.72 -27.29 2.06
CA VAL A 962 29.74 -26.39 1.47
C VAL A 962 29.44 -26.04 0.01
N SER A 963 28.44 -26.66 -0.62
CA SER A 963 28.12 -26.41 -2.05
C SER A 963 27.15 -25.23 -2.31
N ALA A 964 26.61 -24.60 -1.26
CA ALA A 964 25.53 -23.61 -1.37
C ALA A 964 25.87 -22.17 -0.92
N ALA A 965 27.13 -21.83 -0.62
CA ALA A 965 27.50 -20.46 -0.21
C ALA A 965 28.23 -19.71 -1.34
N PRO A 966 27.80 -18.49 -1.74
CA PRO A 966 28.63 -17.61 -2.55
C PRO A 966 29.76 -17.03 -1.69
N SER A 967 30.92 -16.82 -2.31
CA SER A 967 32.14 -16.34 -1.67
C SER A 967 31.97 -14.97 -1.00
N ALA A 968 32.04 -14.92 0.33
CA ALA A 968 32.10 -13.69 1.10
C ALA A 968 33.55 -13.15 1.19
N GLY A 969 33.66 -11.82 1.18
CA GLY A 969 34.91 -11.06 1.18
C GLY A 969 35.80 -11.26 2.43
N THR A 970 37.02 -10.77 2.29
CA THR A 970 38.20 -10.95 3.15
C THR A 970 37.95 -10.83 4.67
N ALA A 971 38.22 -11.92 5.40
CA ALA A 971 38.21 -12.02 6.86
C ALA A 971 39.30 -11.16 7.53
N THR A 972 39.02 -10.66 8.73
CA THR A 972 39.94 -9.82 9.51
C THR A 972 40.80 -10.66 10.47
N ALA A 973 41.89 -10.08 10.97
CA ALA A 973 42.90 -10.77 11.78
C ALA A 973 42.40 -11.34 13.13
N ALA A 974 41.17 -11.04 13.55
CA ALA A 974 40.54 -11.64 14.73
C ALA A 974 40.02 -13.07 14.45
N ASP A 975 39.57 -13.34 13.22
CA ASP A 975 39.00 -14.64 12.83
C ASP A 975 40.07 -15.73 12.72
N ALA A 976 41.28 -15.35 12.30
CA ALA A 976 42.43 -16.27 12.20
C ALA A 976 42.94 -16.79 13.56
N ALA A 977 42.64 -16.10 14.66
CA ALA A 977 43.05 -16.53 16.01
C ALA A 977 42.11 -17.61 16.59
N ILE A 978 40.85 -17.64 16.15
CA ILE A 978 39.85 -18.63 16.56
C ILE A 978 40.03 -19.91 15.72
N ASP A 979 40.26 -19.79 14.42
CA ASP A 979 40.54 -20.95 13.54
C ASP A 979 41.86 -21.67 13.90
N ALA A 980 42.87 -20.94 14.36
CA ALA A 980 44.13 -21.53 14.84
C ALA A 980 43.96 -22.32 16.15
N LEU A 981 42.92 -22.03 16.95
CA LEU A 981 42.62 -22.75 18.18
C LEU A 981 41.91 -24.09 17.90
N PHE A 982 41.10 -24.16 16.85
CA PHE A 982 40.42 -25.39 16.40
C PHE A 982 41.33 -26.34 15.62
N ALA A 983 42.34 -25.81 14.91
CA ALA A 983 43.27 -26.63 14.12
C ALA A 983 44.33 -27.41 14.96
N ALA A 984 44.49 -27.11 16.25
CA ALA A 984 45.58 -27.66 17.08
C ALA A 984 45.21 -28.90 17.92
N GLY A 985 43.93 -29.29 18.02
CA GLY A 985 43.52 -30.58 18.60
C GLY A 985 43.91 -30.84 20.07
N ASP A 986 44.17 -29.82 20.89
CA ASP A 986 44.48 -29.97 22.32
C ASP A 986 43.40 -29.31 23.20
N LEU A 987 42.49 -30.14 23.72
CA LEU A 987 41.41 -29.74 24.63
C LEU A 987 41.77 -29.96 26.12
N SER A 988 43.05 -30.14 26.47
CA SER A 988 43.46 -30.44 27.84
C SER A 988 43.34 -29.26 28.83
N THR A 989 42.99 -28.06 28.39
CA THR A 989 42.92 -26.86 29.25
C THR A 989 41.52 -26.49 29.74
N LEU A 990 40.47 -27.20 29.33
CA LEU A 990 39.08 -26.90 29.73
C LEU A 990 38.67 -27.46 31.10
N PHE A 991 39.56 -28.16 31.81
CA PHE A 991 39.24 -28.77 33.11
C PHE A 991 40.18 -28.30 34.23
N TYR A 992 39.96 -27.09 34.75
CA TYR A 992 40.14 -26.82 36.18
C TYR A 992 39.21 -25.69 36.64
N SER A 993 38.24 -26.04 37.48
CA SER A 993 37.48 -25.10 38.29
C SER A 993 38.29 -24.69 39.52
N SER A 994 38.40 -23.39 39.82
CA SER A 994 38.55 -22.92 41.20
C SER A 994 37.90 -21.55 41.44
N ALA A 995 36.73 -21.64 42.05
CA ALA A 995 36.16 -20.83 43.13
C ALA A 995 36.55 -19.34 43.31
N ALA A 996 35.47 -18.54 43.33
CA ALA A 996 35.13 -17.49 44.29
C ALA A 996 35.88 -16.15 44.24
N VAL A 997 35.14 -15.07 43.91
CA VAL A 997 35.42 -13.72 44.44
C VAL A 997 34.15 -13.00 44.90
N ALA A 998 34.31 -12.50 46.13
CA ALA A 998 33.52 -11.71 47.06
C ALA A 998 32.63 -10.52 46.60
N ARG A 999 31.66 -10.24 47.48
CA ARG A 999 30.77 -9.07 47.58
C ARG A 999 31.49 -7.71 47.75
N PRO A 1000 30.83 -6.58 47.43
CA PRO A 1000 31.42 -5.23 47.46
C PRO A 1000 31.25 -4.50 48.81
N LYS A 1001 32.23 -3.66 49.21
CA LYS A 1001 32.07 -2.54 50.18
C LYS A 1001 33.09 -1.39 49.96
N TRP A 1002 32.59 -0.23 49.50
CA TRP A 1002 32.77 1.18 49.98
C TRP A 1002 33.98 1.52 50.90
N ARG A 1003 34.72 2.67 50.85
CA ARG A 1003 34.52 4.15 50.68
C ARG A 1003 35.95 4.81 50.74
N PRO A 1004 36.19 6.16 50.79
CA PRO A 1004 35.59 7.37 50.19
C PRO A 1004 36.63 8.39 49.60
N ARG A 1005 36.11 9.44 48.93
CA ARG A 1005 36.66 10.79 48.58
C ARG A 1005 38.15 11.14 48.84
N ARG A 1006 38.80 11.70 47.82
CA ARG A 1006 39.16 13.14 47.75
C ARG A 1006 39.00 13.66 46.33
#